data_AF-A0A3E2GS14-F1
#
_entry.id   AF-A0A3E2GS14-F1
#
_cell.length_a   1.000
_cell.length_b   1.000
_cell.length_c   1.000
_cell.angle_alpha   90.00
_cell.angle_beta   90.00
_cell.angle_gamma   90.00
#
_symmetry.space_group_name_H-M   'P 1'
#
loop_
_entity.id
_entity.type
_entity.pdbx_description
1 polymer ?
#
loop_
_entity_poly.entity_id
_entity_poly.type
_entity_poly.pdbx_seq_one_letter_code
_entity_poly.pdbx_strand_id
1 'polypeptide(L)'
;MDDLVSRIFVRFTLSVLTLGTVAAIWKIAQSFVISPLRKIPGPFLAKLTSKRLTIANLSGQQTSTIHKWHQQYGPVIRISPNEVSFSSIDVIKDIYGQSSAYLKAPIYDTFTLKPSGIFIMRNKEHHRDRRRMLSNAFSQTNLFEAEPIVVETFNKFLRNIFDPKLGKPIDVLSSFRMLALDTVGELFLGKPFGALDSDVPPEYVHDLDNFFIISGLEGGMPLLLRLAALIPHKDLQHFLSTRERALNYGHVALREYIQRFGRLPDRNDLLTKLLHGEGESKVILSDFEISNEIGNLVFAGTDTTSITLTHLFWELTQHPEWQSKMRQELNQLQSTNRTIPFAKINKLPVLDAVITETLRKHTAIPSSLPRVVPAGGRELGGYFLPGGTIISMQCYTTHRDPTFFPDPENFKPDRWLDPNAHLDEMKRLFMPFSKGTRDCLGKNLALMELKIFVAALVKEYAISLSPTMPADGMGMTDRFLLVPKAGKWQCDEGWPVCGQCQSGNRPCPPRPALKIVDESAKFRPQTITQRKPSPDSRKGEPASYDELLPQVKHAELSKLDRTGSHGVGAAIPLAPSERLPFAFIDALKIENPAYSLLTLGEFTRDIPRLVGHGDAVDSVVAALLTSHEHLLRGGDPSSRIDPGLYSRALCNMQRELYDPEKWRSSSTLCATIIMHRIEAAFGTLPNPALRIHASGVAALLQKSGPPDMNNEIDVQISMDCHISIIQRAVSERKRCFLASKEWADAFDTRIFASDIKTIYYRLIRLMTLWPDLVCDYSEFYRGNLAIDSYKLYMEVRRVLDKLENINREFEDIVNTQDLLRIVPSCNSNGLVTVMFEVYNTMAAMFVCHYAVFSIIAHRILQSLCLGGPLETLQCEAEILNQCRRVWMLIEHSRRNKPLGLPVMQAALIFTFESATDCKAKESIVATMNDLDSLRVLGNGPWKGEQLTRISQSLRGECPVDE
;
A
#
# COMPACT_ATOMS: atom_id res chain seq x y z
N MET A 1 -25.18 57.83 13.63
CA MET A 1 -25.21 56.36 13.48
C MET A 1 -23.95 55.73 14.07
N ASP A 2 -22.78 56.30 13.82
CA ASP A 2 -21.49 55.80 14.32
C ASP A 2 -21.33 55.82 15.85
N ASP A 3 -21.86 56.83 16.54
CA ASP A 3 -21.84 56.89 18.01
C ASP A 3 -22.70 55.78 18.66
N LEU A 4 -23.82 55.41 18.03
CA LEU A 4 -24.67 54.31 18.50
C LEU A 4 -23.98 52.95 18.31
N VAL A 5 -23.35 52.73 17.15
CA VAL A 5 -22.58 51.51 16.87
C VAL A 5 -21.38 51.38 17.81
N SER A 6 -20.65 52.47 18.05
CA SER A 6 -19.56 52.53 19.02
C SER A 6 -20.00 52.15 20.44
N ARG A 7 -21.10 52.72 20.93
CA ARG A 7 -21.64 52.40 22.27
C ARG A 7 -22.12 50.94 22.38
N ILE A 8 -22.73 50.40 21.32
CA ILE A 8 -23.14 48.98 21.28
C ILE A 8 -21.92 48.07 21.31
N PHE A 9 -20.89 48.36 20.50
CA PHE A 9 -19.65 47.59 20.46
C PHE A 9 -18.94 47.62 21.82
N VAL A 10 -18.78 48.80 22.43
CA VAL A 10 -18.16 48.94 23.76
C VAL A 10 -18.94 48.18 24.83
N ARG A 11 -20.28 48.26 24.85
CA ARG A 11 -21.12 47.51 25.80
C ARG A 11 -21.03 46.01 25.58
N PHE A 12 -20.99 45.56 24.32
CA PHE A 12 -20.80 44.16 23.99
C PHE A 12 -19.44 43.65 24.46
N THR A 13 -18.36 44.38 24.15
CA THR A 13 -17.00 44.04 24.61
C THR A 13 -16.90 44.00 26.12
N LEU A 14 -17.44 45.00 26.83
CA LEU A 14 -17.48 45.02 28.31
C LEU A 14 -18.28 43.85 28.88
N SER A 15 -19.40 43.47 28.25
CA SER A 15 -20.21 42.32 28.68
C SER A 15 -19.45 41.01 28.50
N VAL A 16 -18.78 40.82 27.36
CA VAL A 16 -17.93 39.65 27.09
C VAL A 16 -16.76 39.58 28.08
N LEU A 17 -16.09 40.70 28.37
CA LEU A 17 -15.00 40.76 29.35
C LEU A 17 -15.48 40.45 30.77
N THR A 18 -16.64 40.99 31.16
CA THR A 18 -17.23 40.74 32.48
C THR A 18 -17.60 39.27 32.64
N LEU A 19 -18.30 38.68 31.65
CA LEU A 19 -18.63 37.26 31.63
C LEU A 19 -17.39 36.37 31.66
N GLY A 20 -16.36 36.73 30.89
CA GLY A 20 -15.07 36.03 30.89
C GLY A 20 -14.39 36.07 32.27
N THR A 21 -14.42 37.22 32.94
CA THR A 21 -13.83 37.40 34.27
C THR A 21 -14.58 36.61 35.34
N VAL A 22 -15.92 36.65 35.33
CA VAL A 22 -16.76 35.86 36.24
C VAL A 22 -16.53 34.36 36.02
N ALA A 23 -16.48 33.89 34.77
CA ALA A 23 -16.19 32.49 34.47
C ALA A 23 -14.78 32.07 34.94
N ALA A 24 -13.78 32.95 34.84
CA ALA A 24 -12.44 32.69 35.34
C ALA A 24 -12.40 32.59 36.87
N ILE A 25 -13.03 33.53 37.59
CA ILE A 25 -13.15 33.51 39.05
C ILE A 25 -13.88 32.24 39.50
N TRP A 26 -14.99 31.89 38.85
CA TRP A 26 -15.75 30.68 39.15
C TRP A 26 -14.90 29.41 38.98
N LYS A 27 -14.12 29.29 37.89
CA LYS A 27 -13.20 28.15 37.71
C LYS A 27 -12.11 28.08 38.77
N ILE A 28 -11.58 29.22 39.19
CA ILE A 28 -10.58 29.29 40.27
C ILE A 28 -11.21 28.83 41.59
N ALA A 29 -12.38 29.34 41.94
CA ALA A 29 -13.12 28.94 43.13
C ALA A 29 -13.46 27.43 43.10
N GLN A 30 -13.94 26.91 41.97
CA GLN A 30 -14.20 25.49 41.79
C GLN A 30 -12.94 24.63 42.02
N SER A 31 -11.79 25.06 41.51
CA SER A 31 -10.57 24.24 41.53
C SER A 31 -9.84 24.25 42.87
N PHE A 32 -9.83 25.39 43.57
CA PHE A 32 -9.03 25.61 44.78
C PHE A 32 -9.84 25.68 46.07
N VAL A 33 -11.10 26.10 46.02
CA VAL A 33 -11.95 26.23 47.21
C VAL A 33 -12.90 25.05 47.32
N ILE A 34 -13.62 24.72 46.23
CA ILE A 34 -14.72 23.74 46.26
C ILE A 34 -14.21 22.31 45.99
N SER A 35 -13.20 22.15 45.13
CA SER A 35 -12.77 20.82 44.68
C SER A 35 -12.34 19.91 45.83
N PRO A 36 -12.79 18.64 45.86
CA PRO A 36 -12.29 17.65 46.82
C PRO A 36 -10.79 17.37 46.61
N LEU A 37 -10.24 17.65 45.43
CA LEU A 37 -8.83 17.47 45.09
C LEU A 37 -7.96 18.70 45.44
N ARG A 38 -8.50 19.71 46.15
CA ARG A 38 -7.78 20.96 46.46
C ARG A 38 -6.50 20.77 47.28
N LYS A 39 -6.47 19.75 48.15
CA LYS A 39 -5.33 19.45 49.02
C LYS A 39 -4.14 18.82 48.29
N ILE A 40 -4.37 18.29 47.08
CA ILE A 40 -3.32 17.62 46.31
C ILE A 40 -2.41 18.68 45.68
N PRO A 41 -1.07 18.60 45.87
CA PRO A 41 -0.14 19.58 45.30
C PRO A 41 -0.07 19.43 43.78
N GLY A 42 0.47 20.44 43.10
CA GLY A 42 0.61 20.43 41.64
C GLY A 42 0.59 21.83 41.03
N PRO A 43 0.93 21.96 39.74
CA PRO A 43 1.04 23.24 39.06
C PRO A 43 -0.29 24.00 39.02
N PHE A 44 -0.23 25.32 39.21
CA PHE A 44 -1.42 26.18 39.25
C PHE A 44 -2.31 26.02 38.01
N LEU A 45 -1.74 26.13 36.81
CA LEU A 45 -2.49 26.01 35.55
C LEU A 45 -3.08 24.61 35.33
N ALA A 46 -2.37 23.57 35.75
CA ALA A 46 -2.83 22.18 35.64
C ALA A 46 -4.05 21.92 36.54
N LYS A 47 -4.13 22.58 37.70
CA LYS A 47 -5.30 22.51 38.58
C LYS A 47 -6.55 23.20 37.99
N LEU A 48 -6.36 24.20 37.13
CA LEU A 48 -7.44 24.98 36.51
C LEU A 48 -7.94 24.41 35.17
N THR A 49 -7.04 23.83 34.37
CA THR A 49 -7.37 23.40 33.01
C THR A 49 -6.50 22.24 32.54
N SER A 50 -7.13 21.30 31.82
CA SER A 50 -6.43 20.20 31.16
C SER A 50 -5.55 20.65 29.99
N LYS A 51 -5.75 21.88 29.48
CA LYS A 51 -5.05 22.39 28.29
C LYS A 51 -3.53 22.45 28.49
N ARG A 52 -3.04 22.68 29.70
CA ARG A 52 -1.59 22.67 29.97
C ARG A 52 -0.97 21.30 29.67
N LEU A 53 -1.69 20.23 30.00
CA LEU A 53 -1.27 18.86 29.75
C LEU A 53 -1.46 18.49 28.26
N THR A 54 -2.57 18.93 27.64
CA THR A 54 -2.78 18.77 26.19
C THR A 54 -1.67 19.41 25.36
N ILE A 55 -1.26 20.63 25.69
CA ILE A 55 -0.15 21.32 25.00
C ILE A 55 1.15 20.52 25.18
N ALA A 56 1.45 20.04 26.39
CA ALA A 56 2.63 19.20 26.63
C ALA A 56 2.61 17.91 25.78
N ASN A 57 1.45 17.28 25.65
CA ASN A 57 1.26 16.10 24.79
C ASN A 57 1.49 16.42 23.31
N LEU A 58 0.87 17.48 22.78
CA LEU A 58 1.04 17.84 21.37
C LEU A 58 2.50 18.22 21.05
N SER A 59 3.18 18.89 21.98
CA SER A 59 4.61 19.20 21.90
C SER A 59 5.54 17.99 22.09
N GLY A 60 5.01 16.80 22.38
CA GLY A 60 5.82 15.58 22.56
C GLY A 60 6.60 15.54 23.88
N GLN A 61 6.13 16.21 24.93
CA GLN A 61 6.86 16.39 26.20
C GLN A 61 5.98 16.11 27.42
N GLN A 62 4.89 15.35 27.27
CA GLN A 62 3.95 15.11 28.37
C GLN A 62 4.62 14.39 29.53
N THR A 63 5.31 13.29 29.22
CA THR A 63 5.91 12.42 30.23
C THR A 63 7.00 13.13 31.00
N SER A 64 7.90 13.84 30.29
CA SER A 64 8.96 14.62 30.94
C SER A 64 8.41 15.78 31.78
N THR A 65 7.31 16.40 31.36
CA THR A 65 6.62 17.44 32.13
C THR A 65 6.03 16.90 33.44
N ILE A 66 5.32 15.77 33.38
CA ILE A 66 4.75 15.12 34.57
C ILE A 66 5.89 14.68 35.52
N HIS A 67 7.00 14.18 34.98
CA HIS A 67 8.15 13.77 35.79
C HIS A 67 8.75 14.95 36.57
N LYS A 68 8.95 16.09 35.90
CA LYS A 68 9.41 17.33 36.56
C LYS A 68 8.44 17.79 37.65
N TRP A 69 7.14 17.62 37.45
CA TRP A 69 6.16 17.93 38.49
C TRP A 69 6.24 16.96 39.67
N HIS A 70 6.50 15.68 39.45
CA HIS A 70 6.76 14.76 40.56
C HIS A 70 8.01 15.13 41.35
N GLN A 71 9.10 15.52 40.66
CA GLN A 71 10.32 16.01 41.31
C GLN A 71 10.07 17.28 42.14
N GLN A 72 9.17 18.16 41.69
CA GLN A 72 8.88 19.42 42.37
C GLN A 72 7.85 19.33 43.50
N TYR A 73 6.77 18.57 43.30
CA TYR A 73 5.60 18.57 44.18
C TYR A 73 5.45 17.28 45.00
N GLY A 74 6.27 16.26 44.72
CA GLY A 74 6.29 14.99 45.44
C GLY A 74 5.57 13.83 44.72
N PRO A 75 5.31 12.73 45.45
CA PRO A 75 4.86 11.47 44.83
C PRO A 75 3.39 11.43 44.41
N VAL A 76 2.57 12.39 44.85
CA VAL A 76 1.15 12.50 44.50
C VAL A 76 0.86 13.91 44.03
N ILE A 77 0.50 14.08 42.76
CA ILE A 77 0.34 15.39 42.13
C ILE A 77 -0.95 15.49 41.33
N ARG A 78 -1.56 16.68 41.29
CA ARG A 78 -2.74 16.98 40.46
C ARG A 78 -2.27 17.58 39.13
N ILE A 79 -2.47 16.84 38.04
CA ILE A 79 -1.99 17.19 36.68
C ILE A 79 -3.09 17.71 35.74
N SER A 80 -4.34 17.64 36.17
CA SER A 80 -5.53 18.17 35.50
C SER A 80 -6.60 18.48 36.56
N PRO A 81 -7.67 19.25 36.27
CA PRO A 81 -8.71 19.53 37.26
C PRO A 81 -9.33 18.29 37.90
N ASN A 82 -9.39 17.17 37.19
CA ASN A 82 -9.92 15.90 37.71
C ASN A 82 -8.95 14.72 37.49
N GLU A 83 -7.64 14.99 37.45
CA GLU A 83 -6.61 13.95 37.25
C GLU A 83 -5.46 14.06 38.24
N VAL A 84 -5.09 12.93 38.83
CA VAL A 84 -4.03 12.79 39.83
C VAL A 84 -3.01 11.76 39.33
N SER A 85 -1.74 12.13 39.33
CA SER A 85 -0.63 11.23 38.99
C SER A 85 0.11 10.80 40.26
N PHE A 86 0.49 9.53 40.30
CA PHE A 86 1.23 8.91 41.39
C PHE A 86 2.58 8.36 40.92
N SER A 87 3.58 8.39 41.80
CA SER A 87 4.89 7.77 41.56
C SER A 87 5.33 6.82 42.68
N SER A 88 4.55 6.64 43.75
CA SER A 88 4.94 5.78 44.89
C SER A 88 4.73 4.29 44.61
N ILE A 89 5.61 3.46 45.20
CA ILE A 89 5.55 2.01 45.09
C ILE A 89 4.26 1.41 45.67
N ASP A 90 3.71 2.01 46.73
CA ASP A 90 2.59 1.47 47.51
C ASP A 90 1.29 1.36 46.71
N VAL A 91 1.08 2.29 45.77
CA VAL A 91 -0.19 2.38 45.03
C VAL A 91 -0.17 1.63 43.70
N ILE A 92 0.99 1.16 43.22
CA ILE A 92 1.09 0.43 41.94
C ILE A 92 0.21 -0.79 41.93
N LYS A 93 0.24 -1.59 43.00
CA LYS A 93 -0.53 -2.83 43.11
C LYS A 93 -2.03 -2.53 43.20
N ASP A 94 -2.42 -1.44 43.84
CA ASP A 94 -3.82 -1.07 43.95
C ASP A 94 -4.37 -0.61 42.59
N ILE A 95 -3.62 0.24 41.87
CA ILE A 95 -4.05 0.81 40.59
C ILE A 95 -4.00 -0.25 39.48
N TYR A 96 -2.91 -1.03 39.38
CA TYR A 96 -2.65 -1.93 38.25
C TYR A 96 -2.57 -3.41 38.61
N GLY A 97 -2.75 -3.81 39.87
CA GLY A 97 -2.67 -5.22 40.27
C GLY A 97 -3.81 -6.08 39.73
N GLN A 98 -3.69 -7.39 39.93
CA GLN A 98 -4.68 -8.37 39.45
C GLN A 98 -6.09 -8.14 40.01
N SER A 99 -6.18 -7.73 41.28
CA SER A 99 -7.44 -7.42 41.98
C SER A 99 -7.91 -5.98 41.78
N SER A 100 -7.28 -5.19 40.91
CA SER A 100 -7.63 -3.79 40.70
C SER A 100 -9.11 -3.62 40.30
N ALA A 101 -9.76 -2.67 40.97
CA ALA A 101 -11.13 -2.24 40.70
C ALA A 101 -11.20 -1.07 39.71
N TYR A 102 -10.05 -0.50 39.33
CA TYR A 102 -9.99 0.72 38.54
C TYR A 102 -10.07 0.41 37.04
N LEU A 103 -11.10 0.96 36.37
CA LEU A 103 -11.30 0.78 34.93
C LEU A 103 -10.46 1.76 34.11
N LYS A 104 -10.19 1.45 32.85
CA LYS A 104 -9.55 2.38 31.90
C LYS A 104 -10.37 3.68 31.75
N ALA A 105 -9.67 4.81 31.70
CA ALA A 105 -10.28 6.13 31.56
C ALA A 105 -10.91 6.37 30.18
N PRO A 106 -11.84 7.35 30.03
CA PRO A 106 -12.47 7.66 28.74
C PRO A 106 -11.50 8.05 27.62
N ILE A 107 -10.28 8.50 27.94
CA ILE A 107 -9.28 8.85 26.92
C ILE A 107 -8.92 7.66 26.01
N TYR A 108 -9.06 6.42 26.49
CA TYR A 108 -8.83 5.25 25.63
C TYR A 108 -9.82 5.15 24.46
N ASP A 109 -10.99 5.78 24.57
CA ASP A 109 -11.99 5.79 23.50
C ASP A 109 -11.55 6.66 22.29
N THR A 110 -10.51 7.49 22.43
CA THR A 110 -9.93 8.29 21.33
C THR A 110 -8.84 7.54 20.56
N PHE A 111 -8.46 6.33 20.99
CA PHE A 111 -7.37 5.55 20.40
C PHE A 111 -7.83 4.50 19.36
N THR A 112 -9.09 4.45 18.91
CA THR A 112 -9.53 3.71 17.68
C THR A 112 -11.03 3.90 17.42
N LEU A 113 -11.56 3.53 16.24
CA LEU A 113 -13.01 3.50 15.97
C LEU A 113 -13.67 2.30 16.66
N LYS A 114 -14.96 2.43 16.98
CA LYS A 114 -15.75 1.37 17.61
C LYS A 114 -16.22 0.33 16.57
N PRO A 115 -16.42 -0.95 16.95
CA PRO A 115 -16.12 -1.60 18.23
C PRO A 115 -14.64 -1.69 18.62
N SER A 116 -14.43 -1.69 19.93
CA SER A 116 -13.14 -1.63 20.60
C SER A 116 -12.33 -2.92 20.50
N GLY A 117 -11.08 -2.84 20.04
CA GLY A 117 -10.09 -3.91 20.25
C GLY A 117 -9.63 -4.02 21.70
N ILE A 118 -8.89 -5.09 22.05
CA ILE A 118 -8.51 -5.41 23.43
C ILE A 118 -7.78 -4.26 24.14
N PHE A 119 -6.95 -3.51 23.42
CA PHE A 119 -6.13 -2.43 23.98
C PHE A 119 -6.99 -1.29 24.55
N ILE A 120 -8.10 -0.90 23.92
CA ILE A 120 -8.90 0.24 24.42
C ILE A 120 -10.07 -0.19 25.30
N MET A 121 -10.44 -1.47 25.27
CA MET A 121 -11.65 -1.99 25.90
C MET A 121 -11.73 -1.66 27.40
N ARG A 122 -12.73 -0.88 27.80
CA ARG A 122 -12.86 -0.38 29.19
C ARG A 122 -13.61 -1.35 30.10
N ASN A 123 -14.66 -2.02 29.59
CA ASN A 123 -15.43 -3.02 30.33
C ASN A 123 -14.51 -4.20 30.74
N LYS A 124 -14.56 -4.59 32.02
CA LYS A 124 -13.68 -5.63 32.60
C LYS A 124 -14.04 -7.03 32.12
N GLU A 125 -15.32 -7.34 31.96
CA GLU A 125 -15.82 -8.64 31.52
C GLU A 125 -15.52 -8.86 30.04
N HIS A 126 -15.91 -7.93 29.17
CA HIS A 126 -15.59 -8.02 27.74
C HIS A 126 -14.08 -8.14 27.52
N HIS A 127 -13.27 -7.39 28.27
CA HIS A 127 -11.81 -7.46 28.15
C HIS A 127 -11.28 -8.80 28.63
N ARG A 128 -11.80 -9.34 29.74
CA ARG A 128 -11.41 -10.67 30.24
C ARG A 128 -11.72 -11.73 29.19
N ASP A 129 -12.90 -11.68 28.59
CA ASP A 129 -13.34 -12.67 27.61
C ASP A 129 -12.52 -12.55 26.31
N ARG A 130 -12.31 -11.33 25.80
CA ARG A 130 -11.41 -11.07 24.65
C ARG A 130 -9.97 -11.51 24.93
N ARG A 131 -9.45 -11.20 26.12
CA ARG A 131 -8.10 -11.65 26.54
C ARG A 131 -8.02 -13.16 26.60
N ARG A 132 -9.05 -13.85 27.10
CA ARG A 132 -9.09 -15.31 27.19
C ARG A 132 -8.98 -15.95 25.81
N MET A 133 -9.68 -15.40 24.81
CA MET A 133 -9.60 -15.87 23.42
C MET A 133 -8.18 -15.70 22.83
N LEU A 134 -7.56 -14.55 23.09
CA LEU A 134 -6.24 -14.23 22.52
C LEU A 134 -5.06 -14.89 23.25
N SER A 135 -5.15 -15.09 24.57
CA SER A 135 -3.98 -15.43 25.41
C SER A 135 -3.33 -16.75 25.04
N ASN A 136 -4.09 -17.73 24.53
CA ASN A 136 -3.53 -19.03 24.15
C ASN A 136 -2.44 -18.86 23.09
N ALA A 137 -2.69 -18.07 22.05
CA ALA A 137 -1.74 -17.83 20.97
C ALA A 137 -0.47 -17.08 21.40
N PHE A 138 -0.49 -16.37 22.53
CA PHE A 138 0.68 -15.72 23.12
C PHE A 138 1.29 -16.51 24.30
N SER A 139 0.87 -17.76 24.50
CA SER A 139 1.44 -18.65 25.50
C SER A 139 2.89 -19.03 25.16
N GLN A 140 3.71 -19.33 26.17
CA GLN A 140 5.11 -19.72 25.94
C GLN A 140 5.24 -20.93 25.02
N THR A 141 4.33 -21.90 25.11
CA THR A 141 4.33 -23.10 24.26
C THR A 141 4.18 -22.73 22.78
N ASN A 142 3.17 -21.93 22.44
CA ASN A 142 2.93 -21.50 21.06
C ASN A 142 4.04 -20.59 20.52
N LEU A 143 4.78 -19.91 21.40
CA LEU A 143 5.91 -19.08 20.99
C LEU A 143 7.13 -19.90 20.56
N PHE A 144 7.36 -21.09 21.14
CA PHE A 144 8.42 -21.98 20.62
C PHE A 144 8.10 -22.46 19.19
N GLU A 145 6.82 -22.65 18.86
CA GLU A 145 6.39 -22.98 17.49
C GLU A 145 6.54 -21.79 16.53
N ALA A 146 6.48 -20.56 17.05
CA ALA A 146 6.68 -19.32 16.31
C ALA A 146 8.16 -18.98 16.05
N GLU A 147 9.10 -19.54 16.83
CA GLU A 147 10.53 -19.23 16.72
C GLU A 147 11.10 -19.38 15.29
N PRO A 148 10.81 -20.45 14.52
CA PRO A 148 11.30 -20.58 13.15
C PRO A 148 10.86 -19.44 12.23
N ILE A 149 9.64 -18.93 12.42
CA ILE A 149 9.12 -17.79 11.66
C ILE A 149 9.93 -16.54 11.99
N VAL A 150 10.11 -16.25 13.28
CA VAL A 150 10.91 -15.11 13.76
C VAL A 150 12.34 -15.17 13.22
N VAL A 151 12.96 -16.36 13.23
CA VAL A 151 14.31 -16.57 12.72
C VAL A 151 14.39 -16.38 11.21
N GLU A 152 13.42 -16.90 10.44
CA GLU A 152 13.42 -16.75 8.98
C GLU A 152 13.18 -15.30 8.56
N THR A 153 12.23 -14.59 9.19
CA THR A 153 12.01 -13.16 8.94
C THR A 153 13.27 -12.35 9.29
N PHE A 154 13.96 -12.69 10.37
CA PHE A 154 15.23 -12.05 10.72
C PHE A 154 16.36 -12.37 9.71
N ASN A 155 16.45 -13.59 9.21
CA ASN A 155 17.41 -13.94 8.15
C ASN A 155 17.09 -13.19 6.85
N LYS A 156 15.81 -13.01 6.51
CA LYS A 156 15.37 -12.17 5.39
C LYS A 156 15.79 -10.71 5.60
N PHE A 157 15.58 -10.17 6.80
CA PHE A 157 16.05 -8.84 7.16
C PHE A 157 17.56 -8.69 6.99
N LEU A 158 18.34 -9.67 7.47
CA LEU A 158 19.78 -9.67 7.27
C LEU A 158 20.13 -9.68 5.79
N ARG A 159 19.56 -10.59 4.99
CA ARG A 159 19.86 -10.72 3.56
C ARG A 159 19.48 -9.49 2.73
N ASN A 160 18.31 -8.91 2.99
CA ASN A 160 17.73 -7.89 2.10
C ASN A 160 18.07 -6.46 2.52
N ILE A 161 18.17 -6.21 3.83
CA ILE A 161 18.34 -4.85 4.36
C ILE A 161 19.74 -4.67 4.94
N PHE A 162 20.19 -5.60 5.78
CA PHE A 162 21.42 -5.41 6.57
C PHE A 162 22.70 -5.72 5.78
N ASP A 163 22.83 -6.93 5.24
CA ASP A 163 24.01 -7.44 4.53
C ASP A 163 24.37 -6.59 3.30
N PRO A 164 23.42 -6.11 2.46
CA PRO A 164 23.73 -5.22 1.33
C PRO A 164 24.24 -3.83 1.75
N LYS A 165 23.96 -3.45 3.00
CA LYS A 165 24.37 -2.17 3.60
C LYS A 165 25.49 -2.35 4.62
N LEU A 166 26.08 -3.54 4.71
CA LEU A 166 27.27 -3.76 5.50
C LEU A 166 28.36 -2.80 5.02
N GLY A 167 28.97 -2.07 5.94
CA GLY A 167 29.90 -1.00 5.57
C GLY A 167 29.29 0.40 5.60
N LYS A 168 27.96 0.55 5.63
CA LYS A 168 27.26 1.84 5.42
C LYS A 168 26.33 2.19 6.58
N PRO A 169 25.96 3.48 6.75
CA PRO A 169 24.93 3.87 7.68
C PRO A 169 23.55 3.32 7.32
N ILE A 170 22.94 2.67 8.29
CA ILE A 170 21.59 2.09 8.20
C ILE A 170 20.67 2.86 9.13
N ASP A 171 19.50 3.25 8.61
CA ASP A 171 18.41 3.76 9.43
C ASP A 171 17.79 2.65 10.28
N VAL A 172 18.25 2.43 11.51
CA VAL A 172 17.77 1.26 12.27
C VAL A 172 16.34 1.38 12.77
N LEU A 173 15.82 2.60 12.97
CA LEU A 173 14.43 2.76 13.41
C LEU A 173 13.49 2.27 12.30
N SER A 174 13.70 2.75 11.08
CA SER A 174 12.95 2.30 9.91
C SER A 174 13.17 0.79 9.66
N SER A 175 14.42 0.35 9.72
CA SER A 175 14.80 -1.06 9.48
C SER A 175 14.17 -2.03 10.48
N PHE A 176 14.18 -1.70 11.78
CA PHE A 176 13.55 -2.51 12.80
C PHE A 176 12.02 -2.44 12.75
N ARG A 177 11.43 -1.31 12.32
CA ARG A 177 9.99 -1.23 12.06
C ARG A 177 9.59 -2.18 10.92
N MET A 178 10.34 -2.23 9.83
CA MET A 178 10.08 -3.17 8.73
C MET A 178 10.24 -4.63 9.19
N LEU A 179 11.29 -4.94 9.95
CA LEU A 179 11.48 -6.27 10.54
C LEU A 179 10.31 -6.69 11.45
N ALA A 180 9.92 -5.82 12.38
CA ALA A 180 8.84 -6.10 13.32
C ALA A 180 7.50 -6.25 12.59
N LEU A 181 7.23 -5.40 11.59
CA LEU A 181 6.01 -5.44 10.79
C LEU A 181 5.86 -6.78 10.04
N ASP A 182 6.90 -7.22 9.33
CA ASP A 182 6.86 -8.50 8.61
C ASP A 182 6.79 -9.69 9.56
N THR A 183 7.49 -9.66 10.70
CA THR A 183 7.46 -10.73 11.70
C THR A 183 6.05 -10.92 12.25
N VAL A 184 5.41 -9.81 12.62
CA VAL A 184 4.04 -9.76 13.13
C VAL A 184 3.03 -10.19 12.06
N GLY A 185 3.20 -9.77 10.80
CA GLY A 185 2.36 -10.23 9.70
C GLY A 185 2.42 -11.75 9.53
N GLU A 186 3.62 -12.32 9.57
CA GLU A 186 3.80 -13.75 9.38
C GLU A 186 3.28 -14.57 10.56
N LEU A 187 3.49 -14.10 11.80
CA LEU A 187 2.96 -14.75 13.00
C LEU A 187 1.44 -14.66 13.13
N PHE A 188 0.84 -13.53 12.75
CA PHE A 188 -0.59 -13.32 12.94
C PHE A 188 -1.44 -13.72 11.75
N LEU A 189 -0.94 -13.53 10.52
CA LEU A 189 -1.69 -13.70 9.28
C LEU A 189 -1.11 -14.82 8.40
N GLY A 190 -0.02 -15.47 8.82
CA GLY A 190 0.65 -16.50 8.02
C GLY A 190 1.31 -15.96 6.74
N LYS A 191 1.48 -14.63 6.62
CA LYS A 191 2.13 -13.96 5.49
C LYS A 191 2.75 -12.63 5.94
N PRO A 192 3.99 -12.30 5.51
CA PRO A 192 4.57 -10.99 5.78
C PRO A 192 3.87 -9.88 4.98
N PHE A 193 4.03 -8.63 5.41
CA PHE A 193 3.52 -7.45 4.69
C PHE A 193 4.41 -7.04 3.51
N GLY A 194 5.58 -7.67 3.39
CA GLY A 194 6.56 -7.39 2.33
C GLY A 194 7.42 -6.16 2.62
N ALA A 195 7.46 -5.70 3.87
CA ALA A 195 8.24 -4.55 4.28
C ALA A 195 9.76 -4.79 4.10
N LEU A 196 10.20 -6.06 4.15
CA LEU A 196 11.59 -6.45 3.95
C LEU A 196 11.95 -6.71 2.47
N ASP A 197 11.01 -6.57 1.54
CA ASP A 197 11.24 -6.75 0.10
C ASP A 197 11.69 -5.47 -0.61
N SER A 198 11.62 -4.33 0.08
CA SER A 198 12.01 -3.02 -0.42
C SER A 198 12.80 -2.26 0.63
N ASP A 199 13.68 -1.38 0.17
CA ASP A 199 14.37 -0.41 1.02
C ASP A 199 13.50 0.79 1.42
N VAL A 200 12.29 0.89 0.83
CA VAL A 200 11.34 1.95 1.12
C VAL A 200 10.32 1.44 2.14
N PRO A 201 10.21 2.08 3.33
CA PRO A 201 9.22 1.66 4.32
C PRO A 201 7.80 1.86 3.78
N PRO A 202 6.87 0.94 4.08
CA PRO A 202 5.49 1.07 3.65
C PRO A 202 4.81 2.26 4.34
N GLU A 203 3.80 2.83 3.69
CA GLU A 203 2.99 3.94 4.21
C GLU A 203 2.44 3.67 5.62
N TYR A 204 2.14 2.39 5.92
CA TYR A 204 1.75 1.93 7.25
C TYR A 204 2.63 2.49 8.36
N VAL A 205 3.96 2.46 8.16
CA VAL A 205 4.94 2.93 9.16
C VAL A 205 4.82 4.43 9.42
N HIS A 206 4.50 5.22 8.40
CA HIS A 206 4.27 6.66 8.55
C HIS A 206 2.96 6.96 9.28
N ASP A 207 1.93 6.14 9.06
CA ASP A 207 0.65 6.27 9.76
C ASP A 207 0.77 5.95 11.27
N LEU A 208 1.72 5.09 11.67
CA LEU A 208 2.04 4.84 13.08
C LEU A 208 2.46 6.13 13.82
N ASP A 209 3.34 6.93 13.20
CA ASP A 209 3.86 8.17 13.79
C ASP A 209 2.76 9.23 13.98
N ASN A 210 1.81 9.29 13.04
CA ASN A 210 0.73 10.28 13.04
C ASN A 210 -0.43 9.91 13.97
N PHE A 211 -0.59 8.62 14.28
CA PHE A 211 -1.73 8.08 15.02
C PHE A 211 -1.98 8.79 16.36
N PHE A 212 -0.96 8.84 17.23
CA PHE A 212 -1.10 9.43 18.56
C PHE A 212 -1.21 10.96 18.55
N ILE A 213 -0.73 11.63 17.48
CA ILE A 213 -0.95 13.07 17.31
C ILE A 213 -2.43 13.34 17.10
N ILE A 214 -3.08 12.59 16.21
CA ILE A 214 -4.50 12.73 15.89
C ILE A 214 -5.37 12.38 17.09
N SER A 215 -5.08 11.26 17.78
CA SER A 215 -5.80 10.91 19.01
C SER A 215 -5.65 11.97 20.10
N GLY A 216 -4.46 12.58 20.22
CA GLY A 216 -4.22 13.69 21.14
C GLY A 216 -5.01 14.95 20.80
N LEU A 217 -5.15 15.28 19.50
CA LEU A 217 -5.98 16.38 19.01
C LEU A 217 -7.46 16.12 19.23
N GLU A 218 -7.95 14.91 18.96
CA GLU A 218 -9.35 14.52 19.16
C GLU A 218 -9.74 14.62 20.64
N GLY A 219 -8.93 14.06 21.54
CA GLY A 219 -9.20 14.10 22.98
C GLY A 219 -9.00 15.48 23.60
N GLY A 220 -8.03 16.25 23.12
CA GLY A 220 -7.63 17.51 23.72
C GLY A 220 -8.25 18.77 23.09
N MET A 221 -8.46 18.77 21.78
CA MET A 221 -8.88 19.94 20.97
C MET A 221 -9.83 19.54 19.81
N PRO A 222 -10.99 18.93 20.09
CA PRO A 222 -11.87 18.39 19.04
C PRO A 222 -12.42 19.47 18.08
N LEU A 223 -12.63 20.70 18.56
CA LEU A 223 -13.07 21.80 17.69
C LEU A 223 -12.01 22.16 16.65
N LEU A 224 -10.72 22.16 17.03
CA LEU A 224 -9.63 22.45 16.11
C LEU A 224 -9.57 21.39 15.01
N LEU A 225 -9.74 20.12 15.37
CA LEU A 225 -9.77 19.01 14.40
C LEU A 225 -10.94 19.16 13.41
N ARG A 226 -12.13 19.53 13.90
CA ARG A 226 -13.30 19.78 13.05
C ARG A 226 -13.08 20.95 12.09
N LEU A 227 -12.48 22.04 12.56
CA LEU A 227 -12.16 23.19 11.72
C LEU A 227 -11.08 22.85 10.68
N ALA A 228 -10.06 22.08 11.08
CA ALA A 228 -9.02 21.62 10.15
C ALA A 228 -9.58 20.73 9.04
N ALA A 229 -10.60 19.90 9.35
CA ALA A 229 -11.26 19.05 8.35
C ALA A 229 -12.02 19.85 7.27
N LEU A 230 -12.38 21.12 7.52
CA LEU A 230 -13.02 21.98 6.53
C LEU A 230 -12.03 22.60 5.53
N ILE A 231 -10.73 22.50 5.79
CA ILE A 231 -9.69 23.10 4.94
C ILE A 231 -9.32 22.09 3.83
N PRO A 232 -9.61 22.37 2.55
CA PRO A 232 -9.40 21.43 1.44
C PRO A 232 -7.93 21.39 0.98
N HIS A 233 -6.99 21.18 1.92
CA HIS A 233 -5.56 21.05 1.62
C HIS A 233 -5.14 19.58 1.60
N LYS A 234 -4.54 19.13 0.49
CA LYS A 234 -4.21 17.70 0.24
C LYS A 234 -3.45 17.05 1.39
N ASP A 235 -2.35 17.65 1.85
CA ASP A 235 -1.52 17.03 2.90
C ASP A 235 -2.21 17.05 4.27
N LEU A 236 -3.08 18.04 4.51
CA LEU A 236 -3.84 18.12 5.75
C LEU A 236 -4.94 17.06 5.76
N GLN A 237 -5.68 16.91 4.67
CA GLN A 237 -6.68 15.86 4.51
C GLN A 237 -6.04 14.46 4.55
N HIS A 238 -4.85 14.32 3.97
CA HIS A 238 -4.06 13.10 4.07
C HIS A 238 -3.64 12.80 5.52
N PHE A 239 -3.17 13.80 6.26
CA PHE A 239 -2.89 13.64 7.70
C PHE A 239 -4.16 13.27 8.48
N LEU A 240 -5.27 13.97 8.27
CA LEU A 240 -6.54 13.72 8.97
C LEU A 240 -7.13 12.32 8.68
N SER A 241 -6.85 11.75 7.52
CA SER A 241 -7.29 10.40 7.12
C SER A 241 -6.39 9.25 7.63
N THR A 242 -5.32 9.53 8.39
CA THR A 242 -4.45 8.51 9.00
C THR A 242 -5.24 7.45 9.76
N ARG A 243 -6.29 7.84 10.51
CA ARG A 243 -7.11 6.88 11.29
C ARG A 243 -7.92 5.93 10.40
N GLU A 244 -8.41 6.44 9.27
CA GLU A 244 -9.15 5.63 8.30
C GLU A 244 -8.22 4.61 7.62
N ARG A 245 -7.02 5.06 7.22
CA ARG A 245 -6.00 4.18 6.67
C ARG A 245 -5.56 3.11 7.68
N ALA A 246 -5.30 3.51 8.94
CA ALA A 246 -4.94 2.61 10.03
C ALA A 246 -5.93 1.44 10.18
N LEU A 247 -7.23 1.71 10.06
CA LEU A 247 -8.29 0.69 10.12
C LEU A 247 -8.38 -0.14 8.84
N ASN A 248 -8.24 0.52 7.69
CA ASN A 248 -8.28 -0.16 6.41
C ASN A 248 -7.19 -1.24 6.30
N TYR A 249 -6.02 -1.05 6.90
CA TYR A 249 -4.99 -2.09 6.95
C TYR A 249 -5.47 -3.39 7.59
N GLY A 250 -6.20 -3.32 8.71
CA GLY A 250 -6.78 -4.49 9.36
C GLY A 250 -7.85 -5.17 8.50
N HIS A 251 -8.67 -4.38 7.81
CA HIS A 251 -9.69 -4.88 6.89
C HIS A 251 -9.10 -5.57 5.66
N VAL A 252 -8.10 -4.96 5.04
CA VAL A 252 -7.38 -5.54 3.89
C VAL A 252 -6.68 -6.83 4.31
N ALA A 253 -5.97 -6.82 5.45
CA ALA A 253 -5.31 -8.00 6.00
C ALA A 253 -6.28 -9.17 6.24
N LEU A 254 -7.44 -8.92 6.86
CA LEU A 254 -8.45 -9.97 7.08
C LEU A 254 -9.01 -10.50 5.76
N ARG A 255 -9.31 -9.60 4.81
CA ARG A 255 -9.85 -9.97 3.51
C ARG A 255 -8.87 -10.85 2.73
N GLU A 256 -7.61 -10.44 2.63
CA GLU A 256 -6.56 -11.22 1.95
C GLU A 256 -6.36 -12.58 2.61
N TYR A 257 -6.39 -12.63 3.94
CA TYR A 257 -6.28 -13.87 4.68
C TYR A 257 -7.39 -14.86 4.32
N ILE A 258 -8.66 -14.41 4.37
CA ILE A 258 -9.82 -15.24 4.05
C ILE A 258 -9.82 -15.67 2.58
N GLN A 259 -9.43 -14.77 1.66
CA GLN A 259 -9.34 -15.10 0.24
C GLN A 259 -8.30 -16.18 -0.04
N ARG A 260 -7.18 -16.16 0.68
CA ARG A 260 -6.07 -17.08 0.44
C ARG A 260 -6.26 -18.43 1.11
N PHE A 261 -6.69 -18.43 2.37
CA PHE A 261 -6.72 -19.63 3.20
C PHE A 261 -8.14 -20.14 3.46
N GLY A 262 -9.17 -19.38 3.11
CA GLY A 262 -10.52 -19.60 3.58
C GLY A 262 -10.73 -19.02 4.98
N ARG A 263 -11.97 -19.09 5.48
CA ARG A 263 -12.32 -18.47 6.77
C ARG A 263 -11.95 -19.30 7.99
N LEU A 264 -11.86 -20.62 7.84
CA LEU A 264 -11.44 -21.54 8.90
C LEU A 264 -10.38 -22.50 8.32
N PRO A 265 -9.17 -21.98 8.04
CA PRO A 265 -8.09 -22.82 7.53
C PRO A 265 -7.54 -23.72 8.61
N ASP A 266 -7.09 -24.93 8.26
CA ASP A 266 -6.34 -25.78 9.18
C ASP A 266 -4.89 -25.28 9.27
N ARG A 267 -4.68 -24.22 10.06
CA ARG A 267 -3.41 -23.50 10.21
C ARG A 267 -3.15 -23.15 11.67
N ASN A 268 -1.87 -22.97 11.99
CA ASN A 268 -1.42 -22.67 13.35
C ASN A 268 -0.95 -21.21 13.50
N ASP A 269 -1.69 -20.25 12.92
CA ASP A 269 -1.44 -18.81 13.10
C ASP A 269 -2.46 -18.18 14.07
N LEU A 270 -2.14 -17.00 14.63
CA LEU A 270 -3.01 -16.35 15.64
C LEU A 270 -4.41 -16.08 15.08
N LEU A 271 -4.52 -15.65 13.82
CA LEU A 271 -5.80 -15.33 13.22
C LEU A 271 -6.64 -16.59 13.02
N THR A 272 -6.04 -17.73 12.66
CA THR A 272 -6.74 -19.02 12.66
C THR A 272 -7.35 -19.33 14.03
N LYS A 273 -6.56 -19.18 15.10
CA LYS A 273 -7.00 -19.44 16.49
C LYS A 273 -8.14 -18.50 16.91
N LEU A 274 -8.08 -17.24 16.48
CA LEU A 274 -9.14 -16.26 16.66
C LEU A 274 -10.43 -16.62 15.90
N LEU A 275 -10.31 -17.11 14.66
CA LEU A 275 -11.42 -17.45 13.78
C LEU A 275 -12.12 -18.75 14.21
N HIS A 276 -11.37 -19.76 14.63
CA HIS A 276 -11.92 -21.01 15.17
C HIS A 276 -12.61 -20.82 16.52
N GLY A 277 -12.31 -19.73 17.23
CA GLY A 277 -12.79 -19.52 18.58
C GLY A 277 -12.25 -20.57 19.54
N GLU A 278 -11.02 -21.06 19.34
CA GLU A 278 -10.44 -22.10 20.18
C GLU A 278 -10.23 -21.58 21.62
N GLY A 279 -11.12 -22.02 22.51
CA GLY A 279 -11.19 -21.71 23.92
C GLY A 279 -12.61 -21.84 24.46
N GLU A 280 -12.79 -21.86 25.79
CA GLU A 280 -14.12 -21.98 26.43
C GLU A 280 -15.06 -20.75 26.22
N SER A 281 -14.68 -19.76 25.39
CA SER A 281 -15.47 -18.55 25.16
C SER A 281 -16.46 -18.77 24.02
N LYS A 282 -17.78 -18.73 24.31
CA LYS A 282 -18.86 -18.86 23.31
C LYS A 282 -19.08 -17.61 22.44
N VAL A 283 -18.21 -16.60 22.54
CA VAL A 283 -18.39 -15.31 21.86
C VAL A 283 -17.78 -15.36 20.46
N ILE A 284 -18.62 -15.29 19.44
CA ILE A 284 -18.20 -15.19 18.03
C ILE A 284 -17.99 -13.71 17.69
N LEU A 285 -16.82 -13.38 17.16
CA LEU A 285 -16.48 -12.01 16.74
C LEU A 285 -16.94 -11.75 15.31
N SER A 286 -17.44 -10.53 15.06
CA SER A 286 -17.72 -10.08 13.70
C SER A 286 -16.43 -9.82 12.91
N ASP A 287 -16.49 -9.87 11.57
CA ASP A 287 -15.37 -9.54 10.68
C ASP A 287 -14.78 -8.15 10.96
N PHE A 288 -15.64 -7.20 11.30
CA PHE A 288 -15.22 -5.86 11.67
C PHE A 288 -14.43 -5.86 12.99
N GLU A 289 -14.88 -6.59 14.01
CA GLU A 289 -14.13 -6.73 15.27
C GLU A 289 -12.81 -7.46 15.09
N ILE A 290 -12.77 -8.48 14.24
CA ILE A 290 -11.56 -9.24 13.91
C ILE A 290 -10.57 -8.32 13.17
N SER A 291 -11.03 -7.57 12.16
CA SER A 291 -10.21 -6.61 11.41
C SER A 291 -9.60 -5.55 12.34
N ASN A 292 -10.40 -5.03 13.27
CA ASN A 292 -9.91 -4.08 14.27
C ASN A 292 -8.89 -4.72 15.22
N GLU A 293 -9.11 -5.96 15.65
CA GLU A 293 -8.16 -6.66 16.51
C GLU A 293 -6.83 -6.92 15.80
N ILE A 294 -6.86 -7.34 14.52
CA ILE A 294 -5.67 -7.49 13.67
C ILE A 294 -4.91 -6.17 13.59
N GLY A 295 -5.58 -5.08 13.19
CA GLY A 295 -4.94 -3.76 13.07
C GLY A 295 -4.28 -3.32 14.38
N ASN A 296 -4.95 -3.54 15.53
CA ASN A 296 -4.41 -3.21 16.85
C ASN A 296 -3.19 -4.04 17.23
N LEU A 297 -3.21 -5.35 16.95
CA LEU A 297 -2.09 -6.25 17.26
C LEU A 297 -0.89 -5.97 16.36
N VAL A 298 -1.12 -5.68 15.07
CA VAL A 298 -0.07 -5.31 14.13
C VAL A 298 0.61 -4.01 14.55
N PHE A 299 -0.19 -3.00 14.91
CA PHE A 299 0.30 -1.73 15.42
C PHE A 299 1.15 -1.93 16.69
N ALA A 300 0.62 -2.70 17.66
CA ALA A 300 1.27 -2.90 18.95
C ALA A 300 2.60 -3.65 18.84
N GLY A 301 2.67 -4.68 17.98
CA GLY A 301 3.88 -5.48 17.77
C GLY A 301 4.97 -4.78 16.96
N THR A 302 4.61 -3.83 16.09
CA THR A 302 5.57 -3.18 15.19
C THR A 302 6.38 -2.08 15.89
N ASP A 303 5.70 -1.08 16.44
CA ASP A 303 6.37 0.13 16.94
C ASP A 303 7.11 -0.12 18.26
N THR A 304 6.51 -0.87 19.19
CA THR A 304 7.09 -1.04 20.53
C THR A 304 8.39 -1.84 20.54
N THR A 305 8.47 -2.93 19.76
CA THR A 305 9.69 -3.72 19.61
C THR A 305 10.78 -2.93 18.90
N SER A 306 10.45 -2.24 17.80
CA SER A 306 11.41 -1.47 17.02
C SER A 306 12.00 -0.28 17.78
N ILE A 307 11.19 0.46 18.55
CA ILE A 307 11.66 1.52 19.45
C ILE A 307 12.62 0.96 20.50
N THR A 308 12.29 -0.20 21.08
CA THR A 308 13.13 -0.84 22.10
C THR A 308 14.47 -1.28 21.51
N LEU A 309 14.48 -1.94 20.35
CA LEU A 309 15.70 -2.33 19.64
C LEU A 309 16.56 -1.12 19.31
N THR A 310 15.96 -0.05 18.79
CA THR A 310 16.67 1.19 18.42
C THR A 310 17.41 1.78 19.62
N HIS A 311 16.73 1.93 20.77
CA HIS A 311 17.36 2.46 21.98
C HIS A 311 18.36 1.48 22.61
N LEU A 312 18.11 0.17 22.50
CA LEU A 312 19.05 -0.85 22.96
C LEU A 312 20.37 -0.70 22.21
N PHE A 313 20.32 -0.70 20.89
CA PHE A 313 21.52 -0.59 20.07
C PHE A 313 22.21 0.75 20.25
N TRP A 314 21.47 1.84 20.44
CA TRP A 314 22.05 3.13 20.82
C TRP A 314 22.79 3.07 22.17
N GLU A 315 22.20 2.51 23.22
CA GLU A 315 22.91 2.36 24.50
C GLU A 315 24.16 1.49 24.35
N LEU A 316 24.12 0.47 23.50
CA LEU A 316 25.30 -0.33 23.18
C LEU A 316 26.40 0.48 22.46
N THR A 317 26.06 1.43 21.60
CA THR A 317 27.08 2.31 20.99
C THR A 317 27.73 3.24 22.02
N GLN A 318 26.94 3.68 23.00
CA GLN A 318 27.45 4.52 24.09
C GLN A 318 28.24 3.72 25.13
N HIS A 319 28.01 2.40 25.20
CA HIS A 319 28.60 1.50 26.18
C HIS A 319 29.21 0.23 25.55
N PRO A 320 30.35 0.36 24.82
CA PRO A 320 31.01 -0.77 24.17
C PRO A 320 31.40 -1.92 25.11
N GLU A 321 31.60 -1.65 26.40
CA GLU A 321 31.87 -2.66 27.43
C GLU A 321 30.75 -3.69 27.53
N TRP A 322 29.49 -3.28 27.36
CA TRP A 322 28.33 -4.16 27.39
C TRP A 322 28.19 -4.99 26.12
N GLN A 323 28.57 -4.45 24.97
CA GLN A 323 28.72 -5.25 23.75
C GLN A 323 29.73 -6.37 23.95
N SER A 324 30.89 -6.06 24.55
CA SER A 324 31.95 -7.05 24.80
C SER A 324 31.52 -8.13 25.79
N LYS A 325 30.90 -7.75 26.93
CA LYS A 325 30.38 -8.71 27.92
C LYS A 325 29.34 -9.64 27.31
N MET A 326 28.37 -9.11 26.56
CA MET A 326 27.36 -9.94 25.87
C MET A 326 28.00 -10.85 24.83
N ARG A 327 28.94 -10.34 24.03
CA ARG A 327 29.63 -11.16 23.02
C ARG A 327 30.43 -12.30 23.67
N GLN A 328 31.07 -12.04 24.81
CA GLN A 328 31.75 -13.08 25.58
C GLN A 328 30.78 -14.16 26.06
N GLU A 329 29.65 -13.77 26.64
CA GLU A 329 28.58 -14.68 27.08
C GLU A 329 28.03 -15.52 25.92
N LEU A 330 27.76 -14.90 24.78
CA LEU A 330 27.24 -15.57 23.58
C LEU A 330 28.26 -16.54 22.96
N ASN A 331 29.54 -16.20 22.98
CA ASN A 331 30.62 -17.06 22.45
C ASN A 331 30.82 -18.32 23.29
N GLN A 332 30.47 -18.32 24.58
CA GLN A 332 30.53 -19.50 25.44
C GLN A 332 29.55 -20.60 24.99
N LEU A 333 28.49 -20.23 24.26
CA LEU A 333 27.53 -21.19 23.71
C LEU A 333 28.07 -22.01 22.53
N GLN A 334 29.25 -21.64 21.98
CA GLN A 334 29.92 -22.32 20.87
C GLN A 334 29.02 -22.60 19.65
N SER A 335 28.03 -21.74 19.40
CA SER A 335 27.13 -21.87 18.26
C SER A 335 27.82 -21.41 16.97
N THR A 336 27.74 -22.21 15.90
CA THR A 336 28.20 -21.84 14.55
C THR A 336 27.15 -21.09 13.74
N ASN A 337 25.88 -21.14 14.12
CA ASN A 337 24.79 -20.48 13.40
C ASN A 337 24.74 -18.99 13.73
N ARG A 338 24.39 -18.14 12.74
CA ARG A 338 24.19 -16.70 12.97
C ARG A 338 23.11 -16.44 14.03
N THR A 339 21.98 -17.12 13.94
CA THR A 339 20.93 -17.11 14.95
C THR A 339 21.12 -18.25 15.96
N ILE A 340 20.93 -17.97 17.25
CA ILE A 340 21.01 -18.96 18.32
C ILE A 340 19.59 -19.29 18.78
N PRO A 341 19.23 -20.58 18.95
CA PRO A 341 17.91 -20.97 19.41
C PRO A 341 17.51 -20.27 20.71
N PHE A 342 16.27 -19.81 20.81
CA PHE A 342 15.75 -19.05 21.94
C PHE A 342 15.99 -19.77 23.27
N ALA A 343 15.76 -21.09 23.30
CA ALA A 343 15.96 -21.92 24.47
C ALA A 343 17.37 -21.80 25.09
N LYS A 344 18.41 -21.54 24.27
CA LYS A 344 19.79 -21.38 24.74
C LYS A 344 20.10 -19.97 25.25
N ILE A 345 19.43 -18.95 24.70
CA ILE A 345 19.68 -17.54 25.04
C ILE A 345 18.69 -16.97 26.07
N ASN A 346 17.61 -17.69 26.37
CA ASN A 346 16.53 -17.22 27.23
C ASN A 346 16.97 -16.96 28.69
N LYS A 347 18.05 -17.57 29.16
CA LYS A 347 18.52 -17.43 30.56
C LYS A 347 19.95 -16.89 30.66
N LEU A 348 20.35 -16.06 29.71
CA LEU A 348 21.66 -15.43 29.69
C LEU A 348 21.66 -14.15 30.54
N PRO A 349 22.34 -14.13 31.71
CA PRO A 349 22.24 -13.03 32.66
C PRO A 349 22.69 -11.68 32.09
N VAL A 350 23.76 -11.61 31.31
CA VAL A 350 24.24 -10.33 30.76
C VAL A 350 23.28 -9.81 29.69
N LEU A 351 22.85 -10.67 28.76
CA LEU A 351 21.84 -10.32 27.76
C LEU A 351 20.53 -9.85 28.43
N ASP A 352 20.07 -10.55 29.47
CA ASP A 352 18.88 -10.17 30.24
C ASP A 352 19.03 -8.83 30.94
N ALA A 353 20.17 -8.59 31.57
CA ALA A 353 20.44 -7.33 32.25
C ALA A 353 20.43 -6.14 31.29
N VAL A 354 21.02 -6.27 30.10
CA VAL A 354 21.05 -5.23 29.07
C VAL A 354 19.66 -4.93 28.53
N ILE A 355 18.88 -5.97 28.19
CA ILE A 355 17.51 -5.80 27.71
C ILE A 355 16.62 -5.17 28.80
N THR A 356 16.74 -5.64 30.04
CA THR A 356 15.94 -5.15 31.17
C THR A 356 16.27 -3.68 31.47
N GLU A 357 17.54 -3.31 31.48
CA GLU A 357 17.95 -1.92 31.70
C GLU A 357 17.53 -1.01 30.55
N THR A 358 17.52 -1.50 29.32
CA THR A 358 16.98 -0.76 28.17
C THR A 358 15.48 -0.50 28.37
N LEU A 359 14.70 -1.54 28.67
CA LEU A 359 13.27 -1.42 28.94
C LEU A 359 12.96 -0.49 30.13
N ARG A 360 13.87 -0.38 31.10
CA ARG A 360 13.75 0.56 32.23
C ARG A 360 13.96 1.99 31.77
N LYS A 361 15.12 2.27 31.15
CA LYS A 361 15.56 3.63 30.79
C LYS A 361 14.75 4.20 29.63
N HIS A 362 14.47 3.37 28.63
CA HIS A 362 13.83 3.68 27.35
C HIS A 362 12.57 2.84 27.12
N THR A 363 11.64 2.91 28.07
CA THR A 363 10.35 2.23 27.93
C THR A 363 9.63 2.74 26.69
N ALA A 364 9.25 1.84 25.77
CA ALA A 364 8.56 2.20 24.52
C ALA A 364 7.25 2.98 24.76
N ILE A 365 6.52 2.67 25.83
CA ILE A 365 5.36 3.44 26.33
C ILE A 365 5.75 4.05 27.69
N PRO A 366 6.39 5.23 27.71
CA PRO A 366 6.86 5.85 28.95
C PRO A 366 5.74 6.58 29.70
N SER A 367 4.62 6.85 29.03
CA SER A 367 3.53 7.73 29.47
C SER A 367 2.61 7.13 30.54
N SER A 368 1.69 7.97 31.02
CA SER A 368 0.68 7.62 32.02
C SER A 368 -0.33 6.58 31.50
N LEU A 369 -0.73 5.64 32.36
CA LEU A 369 -1.77 4.63 32.06
C LEU A 369 -3.07 4.91 32.84
N PRO A 370 -3.92 5.86 32.41
CA PRO A 370 -5.00 6.39 33.25
C PRO A 370 -6.10 5.37 33.57
N ARG A 371 -6.62 5.46 34.80
CA ARG A 371 -7.72 4.69 35.34
C ARG A 371 -8.75 5.60 36.00
N VAL A 372 -9.94 5.08 36.26
CA VAL A 372 -11.03 5.83 36.90
C VAL A 372 -11.28 5.29 38.29
N VAL A 373 -11.34 6.18 39.28
CA VAL A 373 -11.78 5.85 40.64
C VAL A 373 -13.25 5.42 40.61
N PRO A 374 -13.60 4.24 41.18
CA PRO A 374 -14.96 3.73 41.15
C PRO A 374 -15.93 4.62 41.94
N ALA A 375 -17.23 4.40 41.74
CA ALA A 375 -18.27 5.06 42.53
C ALA A 375 -18.04 4.83 44.04
N GLY A 376 -18.31 5.86 44.85
CA GLY A 376 -18.03 5.86 46.29
C GLY A 376 -16.63 6.37 46.69
N GLY A 377 -15.72 6.56 45.74
CA GLY A 377 -14.38 7.05 46.02
C GLY A 377 -13.44 6.02 46.63
N ARG A 378 -12.16 6.39 46.79
CA ARG A 378 -11.08 5.55 47.33
C ARG A 378 -10.04 6.40 48.05
N GLU A 379 -9.51 5.86 49.15
CA GLU A 379 -8.27 6.37 49.72
C GLU A 379 -7.07 5.77 48.97
N LEU A 380 -6.18 6.64 48.50
CA LEU A 380 -5.00 6.29 47.71
C LEU A 380 -3.90 7.30 47.99
N GLY A 381 -2.69 6.83 48.33
CA GLY A 381 -1.54 7.69 48.59
C GLY A 381 -1.77 8.75 49.68
N GLY A 382 -2.59 8.42 50.69
CA GLY A 382 -2.93 9.34 51.79
C GLY A 382 -4.00 10.38 51.48
N TYR A 383 -4.66 10.31 50.31
CA TYR A 383 -5.74 11.21 49.93
C TYR A 383 -7.02 10.45 49.63
N PHE A 384 -8.16 11.02 50.05
CA PHE A 384 -9.46 10.57 49.57
C PHE A 384 -9.73 11.14 48.17
N LEU A 385 -9.94 10.25 47.21
CA LEU A 385 -10.27 10.58 45.82
C LEU A 385 -11.75 10.28 45.58
N PRO A 386 -12.54 11.25 45.09
CA PRO A 386 -13.94 11.02 44.77
C PRO A 386 -14.08 10.10 43.55
N GLY A 387 -15.24 9.45 43.43
CA GLY A 387 -15.57 8.65 42.25
C GLY A 387 -15.53 9.49 40.97
N GLY A 388 -15.01 8.91 39.89
CA GLY A 388 -14.83 9.59 38.61
C GLY A 388 -13.53 10.38 38.47
N THR A 389 -12.70 10.51 39.52
CA THR A 389 -11.34 11.04 39.38
C THR A 389 -10.49 10.12 38.52
N ILE A 390 -9.70 10.71 37.62
CA ILE A 390 -8.72 9.98 36.82
C ILE A 390 -7.45 9.85 37.64
N ILE A 391 -6.93 8.62 37.74
CA ILE A 391 -5.67 8.33 38.43
C ILE A 391 -4.71 7.65 37.48
N SER A 392 -3.43 7.94 37.58
CA SER A 392 -2.43 7.36 36.69
C SER A 392 -1.06 7.29 37.34
N MET A 393 -0.20 6.49 36.72
CA MET A 393 1.25 6.49 36.95
C MET A 393 1.91 6.31 35.61
N GLN A 394 3.11 6.86 35.46
CA GLN A 394 3.91 6.73 34.24
C GLN A 394 5.19 5.95 34.50
N CYS A 395 5.48 4.98 33.61
CA CYS A 395 6.65 4.12 33.68
C CYS A 395 7.93 4.95 33.82
N TYR A 396 8.03 6.06 33.06
CA TYR A 396 9.19 6.92 33.07
C TYR A 396 9.57 7.41 34.47
N THR A 397 8.58 7.78 35.30
CA THR A 397 8.85 8.30 36.64
C THR A 397 9.12 7.18 37.64
N THR A 398 8.36 6.09 37.61
CA THR A 398 8.58 4.96 38.54
C THR A 398 9.92 4.27 38.28
N HIS A 399 10.35 4.20 37.02
CA HIS A 399 11.64 3.64 36.61
C HIS A 399 12.83 4.55 36.91
N ARG A 400 12.57 5.78 37.35
CA ARG A 400 13.58 6.81 37.68
C ARG A 400 13.53 7.23 39.15
N ASP A 401 12.91 6.42 40.01
CA ASP A 401 12.95 6.65 41.45
C ASP A 401 14.37 6.36 41.97
N PRO A 402 15.14 7.37 42.41
CA PRO A 402 16.52 7.18 42.85
C PRO A 402 16.63 6.33 44.13
N THR A 403 15.53 6.17 44.88
CA THR A 403 15.46 5.33 46.09
C THR A 403 15.72 3.87 45.76
N PHE A 404 15.20 3.39 44.63
CA PHE A 404 15.28 1.99 44.21
C PHE A 404 16.13 1.79 42.96
N PHE A 405 16.33 2.84 42.16
CA PHE A 405 17.23 2.85 41.01
C PHE A 405 18.31 3.92 41.19
N PRO A 406 19.38 3.65 41.98
CA PRO A 406 20.49 4.57 42.14
C PRO A 406 21.09 4.97 40.77
N ASP A 407 21.38 6.26 40.61
CA ASP A 407 21.74 6.89 39.33
C ASP A 407 20.78 6.53 38.19
N PRO A 408 19.48 6.89 38.31
CA PRO A 408 18.43 6.36 37.43
C PRO A 408 18.57 6.78 35.96
N GLU A 409 19.25 7.90 35.69
CA GLU A 409 19.48 8.37 34.32
C GLU A 409 20.63 7.65 33.61
N ASN A 410 21.52 6.97 34.35
CA ASN A 410 22.63 6.23 33.78
C ASN A 410 22.20 4.82 33.36
N PHE A 411 22.70 4.36 32.21
CA PHE A 411 22.48 2.99 31.74
C PHE A 411 23.41 2.05 32.51
N LYS A 412 22.87 1.31 33.48
CA LYS A 412 23.66 0.44 34.37
C LYS A 412 23.07 -0.97 34.44
N PRO A 413 23.30 -1.85 33.45
CA PRO A 413 22.82 -3.23 33.49
C PRO A 413 23.29 -4.03 34.71
N ASP A 414 24.46 -3.72 35.30
CA ASP A 414 24.97 -4.40 36.50
C ASP A 414 23.97 -4.39 37.68
N ARG A 415 23.04 -3.42 37.75
CA ARG A 415 22.01 -3.35 38.81
C ARG A 415 21.05 -4.55 38.83
N TRP A 416 20.95 -5.28 37.72
CA TRP A 416 20.12 -6.46 37.59
C TRP A 416 20.89 -7.75 37.89
N LEU A 417 22.21 -7.65 38.01
CA LEU A 417 23.13 -8.76 38.31
C LEU A 417 23.53 -8.78 39.79
N ASP A 418 23.49 -7.63 40.46
CA ASP A 418 23.84 -7.50 41.87
C ASP A 418 22.76 -8.12 42.79
N PRO A 419 23.08 -9.19 43.53
CA PRO A 419 22.12 -9.80 44.46
C PRO A 419 21.81 -8.91 45.67
N ASN A 420 22.63 -7.90 45.96
CA ASN A 420 22.42 -6.96 47.07
C ASN A 420 21.58 -5.73 46.67
N ALA A 421 21.20 -5.61 45.40
CA ALA A 421 20.31 -4.55 44.96
C ALA A 421 18.89 -4.73 45.50
N HIS A 422 18.09 -3.66 45.50
CA HIS A 422 16.65 -3.65 45.85
C HIS A 422 15.81 -4.33 44.76
N LEU A 423 16.17 -5.55 44.33
CA LEU A 423 15.63 -6.21 43.15
C LEU A 423 14.11 -6.41 43.22
N ASP A 424 13.57 -6.69 44.40
CA ASP A 424 12.13 -6.91 44.56
C ASP A 424 11.34 -5.61 44.41
N GLU A 425 11.79 -4.52 45.02
CA GLU A 425 11.19 -3.19 44.88
C GLU A 425 11.37 -2.65 43.46
N MET A 426 12.55 -2.83 42.87
CA MET A 426 12.82 -2.51 41.47
C MET A 426 11.84 -3.23 40.55
N LYS A 427 11.63 -4.55 40.72
CA LYS A 427 10.66 -5.34 39.95
C LYS A 427 9.22 -4.88 40.18
N ARG A 428 8.88 -4.39 41.38
CA ARG A 428 7.54 -3.83 41.66
C ARG A 428 7.31 -2.50 40.94
N LEU A 429 8.32 -1.64 40.86
CA LEU A 429 8.27 -0.38 40.11
C LEU A 429 8.40 -0.58 38.59
N PHE A 430 9.06 -1.65 38.17
CA PHE A 430 9.30 -1.99 36.77
C PHE A 430 8.02 -2.48 36.09
N MET A 431 7.51 -1.68 35.18
CA MET A 431 6.24 -1.88 34.47
C MET A 431 6.32 -1.55 32.97
N PRO A 432 7.40 -1.90 32.23
CA PRO A 432 7.49 -1.62 30.79
C PRO A 432 6.41 -2.35 29.97
N PHE A 433 5.86 -3.44 30.51
CA PHE A 433 4.77 -4.22 29.95
C PHE A 433 3.45 -4.03 30.71
N SER A 434 3.31 -2.95 31.49
CA SER A 434 2.20 -2.77 32.47
C SER A 434 2.15 -3.90 33.51
N LYS A 435 1.08 -3.99 34.31
CA LYS A 435 0.85 -5.01 35.34
C LYS A 435 -0.63 -5.44 35.40
N GLY A 436 -0.85 -6.58 36.07
CA GLY A 436 -2.17 -7.11 36.41
C GLY A 436 -2.95 -7.65 35.22
N THR A 437 -4.27 -7.57 35.27
CA THR A 437 -5.17 -8.14 34.24
C THR A 437 -5.07 -7.45 32.87
N ARG A 438 -4.36 -6.31 32.80
CA ARG A 438 -4.18 -5.47 31.62
C ARG A 438 -2.69 -5.37 31.23
N ASP A 439 -1.86 -6.33 31.64
CA ASP A 439 -0.47 -6.42 31.21
C ASP A 439 -0.37 -6.79 29.71
N CYS A 440 0.78 -6.50 29.12
CA CYS A 440 1.03 -6.69 27.69
C CYS A 440 0.79 -8.15 27.31
N LEU A 441 -0.09 -8.35 26.33
CA LEU A 441 -0.41 -9.67 25.78
C LEU A 441 0.80 -10.29 25.07
N GLY A 442 1.55 -9.48 24.30
CA GLY A 442 2.72 -9.90 23.53
C GLY A 442 4.04 -9.91 24.30
N LYS A 443 4.04 -9.83 25.64
CA LYS A 443 5.28 -9.70 26.44
C LYS A 443 6.31 -10.78 26.12
N ASN A 444 5.89 -12.05 26.07
CA ASN A 444 6.80 -13.17 25.84
C ASN A 444 7.34 -13.18 24.40
N LEU A 445 6.50 -12.81 23.42
CA LEU A 445 6.91 -12.66 22.02
C LEU A 445 7.96 -11.56 21.87
N ALA A 446 7.70 -10.38 22.43
CA ALA A 446 8.64 -9.25 22.38
C ALA A 446 9.99 -9.61 23.02
N LEU A 447 10.00 -10.31 24.17
CA LEU A 447 11.25 -10.75 24.79
C LEU A 447 12.01 -11.78 23.93
N MET A 448 11.30 -12.66 23.22
CA MET A 448 11.90 -13.59 22.27
C MET A 448 12.55 -12.86 21.10
N GLU A 449 11.82 -11.96 20.44
CA GLU A 449 12.32 -11.11 19.34
C GLU A 449 13.57 -10.33 19.79
N LEU A 450 13.48 -9.60 20.91
CA LEU A 450 14.61 -8.84 21.45
C LEU A 450 15.83 -9.72 21.70
N LYS A 451 15.66 -10.88 22.32
CA LYS A 451 16.77 -11.79 22.61
C LYS A 451 17.39 -12.36 21.34
N ILE A 452 16.58 -12.86 20.40
CA ILE A 452 17.07 -13.46 19.15
C ILE A 452 17.82 -12.42 18.32
N PHE A 453 17.21 -11.25 18.09
CA PHE A 453 17.77 -10.23 17.20
C PHE A 453 19.05 -9.62 17.80
N VAL A 454 19.04 -9.30 19.10
CA VAL A 454 20.22 -8.73 19.77
C VAL A 454 21.35 -9.74 19.85
N ALA A 455 21.06 -10.99 20.22
CA ALA A 455 22.08 -12.04 20.29
C ALA A 455 22.74 -12.26 18.92
N ALA A 456 21.95 -12.35 17.85
CA ALA A 456 22.47 -12.56 16.50
C ALA A 456 23.34 -11.38 16.04
N LEU A 457 22.89 -10.14 16.25
CA LEU A 457 23.63 -8.95 15.82
C LEU A 457 24.91 -8.74 16.63
N VAL A 458 24.86 -8.83 17.96
CA VAL A 458 26.04 -8.59 18.83
C VAL A 458 27.11 -9.67 18.67
N LYS A 459 26.69 -10.91 18.41
CA LYS A 459 27.61 -12.04 18.19
C LYS A 459 28.49 -11.82 16.95
N GLU A 460 27.88 -11.40 15.85
CA GLU A 460 28.53 -11.31 14.54
C GLU A 460 29.15 -9.94 14.27
N TYR A 461 28.54 -8.87 14.78
CA TYR A 461 28.87 -7.50 14.41
C TYR A 461 29.30 -6.65 15.60
N ALA A 462 30.15 -5.66 15.34
CA ALA A 462 30.43 -4.54 16.24
C ALA A 462 29.56 -3.34 15.81
N ILE A 463 29.05 -2.59 16.78
CA ILE A 463 27.99 -1.60 16.56
C ILE A 463 28.49 -0.23 17.05
N SER A 464 28.42 0.79 16.19
CA SER A 464 28.86 2.16 16.47
C SER A 464 27.88 3.19 15.94
N LEU A 465 27.93 4.41 16.50
CA LEU A 465 27.04 5.52 16.15
C LEU A 465 27.61 6.33 14.97
N SER A 466 26.79 6.72 14.00
CA SER A 466 27.27 7.53 12.86
C SER A 466 27.77 8.91 13.27
N PRO A 467 28.89 9.40 12.69
CA PRO A 467 29.28 10.80 12.79
C PRO A 467 28.23 11.77 12.22
N THR A 468 27.36 11.30 11.32
CA THR A 468 26.23 12.10 10.79
C THR A 468 25.05 12.21 11.76
N MET A 469 25.09 11.52 12.90
CA MET A 469 24.02 11.55 13.88
C MET A 469 23.94 12.92 14.58
N PRO A 470 22.79 13.60 14.57
CA PRO A 470 22.60 14.83 15.34
C PRO A 470 22.81 14.58 16.83
N ALA A 471 23.50 15.51 17.51
CA ALA A 471 23.83 15.39 18.94
C ALA A 471 22.61 15.17 19.85
N ASP A 472 21.43 15.69 19.47
CA ASP A 472 20.18 15.51 20.22
C ASP A 472 19.18 14.57 19.53
N GLY A 473 19.58 13.84 18.49
CA GLY A 473 18.62 13.08 17.67
C GLY A 473 18.01 11.86 18.37
N MET A 474 18.68 11.31 19.39
CA MET A 474 18.11 10.30 20.31
C MET A 474 17.38 10.92 21.51
N GLY A 475 17.19 12.25 21.52
CA GLY A 475 16.35 12.89 22.52
C GLY A 475 14.92 12.34 22.46
N MET A 476 14.31 12.19 23.63
CA MET A 476 12.94 11.69 23.75
C MET A 476 11.92 12.72 23.26
N THR A 477 11.04 12.28 22.37
CA THR A 477 9.70 12.87 22.19
C THR A 477 8.66 11.83 22.55
N ASP A 478 7.60 12.22 23.26
CA ASP A 478 6.59 11.29 23.73
C ASP A 478 5.17 11.79 23.47
N ARG A 479 4.38 10.94 22.79
CA ARG A 479 2.94 11.11 22.57
C ARG A 479 2.28 9.77 22.82
N PHE A 480 2.23 9.35 24.08
CA PHE A 480 1.97 7.98 24.50
C PHE A 480 3.11 6.98 24.21
N LEU A 481 3.58 6.92 22.96
CA LEU A 481 4.81 6.21 22.57
C LEU A 481 6.03 7.12 22.59
N LEU A 482 7.18 6.52 22.91
CA LEU A 482 8.52 7.12 22.81
C LEU A 482 8.99 7.11 21.35
N VAL A 483 9.34 8.26 20.81
CA VAL A 483 9.96 8.38 19.48
C VAL A 483 11.23 9.23 19.59
N PRO A 484 12.36 8.82 18.98
CA PRO A 484 13.55 9.66 18.88
C PRO A 484 13.26 10.97 18.13
N LYS A 485 13.78 12.10 18.61
CA LYS A 485 13.61 13.43 18.00
C LYS A 485 13.94 13.48 16.51
N ALA A 486 14.99 12.80 16.07
CA ALA A 486 15.43 12.85 14.67
C ALA A 486 14.52 12.07 13.72
N GLY A 487 13.70 11.13 14.21
CA GLY A 487 12.85 10.27 13.39
C GLY A 487 13.59 9.33 12.41
N LYS A 488 14.92 9.41 12.33
CA LYS A 488 15.83 8.59 11.50
C LYS A 488 17.15 8.40 12.26
N TRP A 489 17.76 7.21 12.20
CA TRP A 489 18.99 6.92 12.95
C TRP A 489 20.04 6.17 12.15
N GLN A 490 21.17 6.79 11.84
CA GLN A 490 22.25 6.22 11.01
C GLN A 490 23.46 5.74 11.87
N CYS A 491 24.15 4.66 11.45
CA CYS A 491 25.39 4.13 12.07
C CYS A 491 26.67 4.33 11.23
N ASP A 492 27.81 4.74 11.76
CA ASP A 492 29.13 4.79 11.05
C ASP A 492 30.33 4.95 12.05
N GLU A 493 31.56 5.02 11.53
CA GLU A 493 32.89 4.73 12.10
C GLU A 493 33.37 5.43 13.38
N GLY A 494 34.06 4.65 14.24
CA GLY A 494 35.21 5.10 15.04
C GLY A 494 35.60 4.27 16.30
N TRP A 495 36.77 3.59 16.27
CA TRP A 495 37.71 3.16 17.36
C TRP A 495 37.79 1.68 17.86
N PRO A 496 38.92 1.27 18.52
CA PRO A 496 39.91 0.32 18.03
C PRO A 496 39.64 -1.13 18.41
N VAL A 497 40.37 -2.00 17.72
CA VAL A 497 40.73 -3.36 18.14
C VAL A 497 41.09 -3.39 19.63
N CYS A 498 40.44 -4.29 20.36
CA CYS A 498 40.75 -4.79 21.69
C CYS A 498 42.20 -4.52 22.15
N GLY A 499 42.35 -3.70 23.20
CA GLY A 499 43.62 -3.47 23.91
C GLY A 499 44.00 -4.57 24.91
N GLN A 500 43.64 -5.84 24.67
CA GLN A 500 44.01 -6.97 25.55
C GLN A 500 44.71 -8.12 24.81
N CYS A 501 45.61 -7.80 23.89
CA CYS A 501 46.50 -8.78 23.25
C CYS A 501 48.00 -8.54 23.57
N GLN A 502 48.34 -7.99 24.75
CA GLN A 502 49.72 -7.93 25.24
C GLN A 502 50.14 -9.19 26.05
N SER A 503 49.59 -10.35 25.74
CA SER A 503 50.22 -11.64 26.11
C SER A 503 49.97 -12.64 24.99
N GLY A 504 51.06 -13.17 24.43
CA GLY A 504 51.12 -13.71 23.08
C GLY A 504 50.31 -14.98 22.77
N ASN A 505 50.27 -15.27 21.46
CA ASN A 505 50.03 -16.57 20.81
C ASN A 505 48.61 -17.05 20.47
N ARG A 506 47.70 -16.20 19.94
CA ARG A 506 46.72 -16.64 18.91
C ARG A 506 46.38 -15.52 17.91
N PRO A 507 46.31 -15.81 16.59
CA PRO A 507 45.73 -14.87 15.63
C PRO A 507 44.22 -14.81 15.83
N CYS A 508 43.70 -13.65 16.23
CA CYS A 508 42.26 -13.38 16.12
C CYS A 508 41.96 -13.16 14.64
N PRO A 509 41.05 -13.92 14.00
CA PRO A 509 40.73 -13.69 12.60
C PRO A 509 40.12 -12.27 12.46
N PRO A 510 40.54 -11.48 11.45
CA PRO A 510 39.92 -10.20 11.15
C PRO A 510 38.46 -10.47 10.77
N ARG A 511 37.53 -10.05 11.63
CA ARG A 511 36.10 -10.02 11.29
C ARG A 511 35.80 -8.68 10.64
N PRO A 512 34.91 -8.61 9.64
CA PRO A 512 34.62 -7.38 8.91
C PRO A 512 34.22 -6.26 9.89
N ALA A 513 35.10 -5.27 9.99
CA ALA A 513 34.84 -4.02 10.68
C ALA A 513 34.35 -3.02 9.62
N LEU A 514 33.25 -2.33 9.92
CA LEU A 514 32.69 -1.25 9.12
C LEU A 514 33.76 -0.15 8.94
N LYS A 515 34.10 0.22 7.70
CA LYS A 515 34.97 1.38 7.40
C LYS A 515 34.53 2.22 6.18
N ILE A 516 34.66 3.57 6.23
CA ILE A 516 34.18 4.59 5.27
C ILE A 516 35.18 5.75 5.10
N VAL A 517 35.32 6.26 3.86
CA VAL A 517 35.86 7.60 3.55
C VAL A 517 34.94 8.30 2.54
N ASP A 518 34.78 9.61 2.73
CA ASP A 518 34.02 10.58 1.93
C ASP A 518 34.79 11.03 0.67
N GLU A 519 34.10 11.11 -0.47
CA GLU A 519 34.47 12.02 -1.55
C GLU A 519 33.24 12.71 -2.15
N SER A 520 32.73 13.76 -1.50
CA SER A 520 31.91 14.76 -2.20
C SER A 520 31.97 16.16 -1.59
N ALA A 521 33.13 16.83 -1.66
CA ALA A 521 33.15 18.30 -1.72
C ALA A 521 34.46 18.86 -2.30
N LYS A 522 34.42 19.38 -3.54
CA LYS A 522 34.97 20.70 -3.90
C LYS A 522 34.60 21.09 -5.34
N PHE A 523 33.84 22.17 -5.47
CA PHE A 523 33.65 22.89 -6.74
C PHE A 523 34.20 24.31 -6.63
N ARG A 524 35.13 24.66 -7.55
CA ARG A 524 35.46 25.96 -8.23
C ARG A 524 36.79 26.67 -7.85
N PRO A 525 37.37 27.53 -8.74
CA PRO A 525 37.48 27.53 -10.22
C PRO A 525 38.91 27.88 -10.79
N GLN A 526 39.09 27.68 -12.11
CA GLN A 526 40.08 28.29 -13.07
C GLN A 526 41.61 28.20 -12.84
N THR A 527 42.38 27.55 -13.74
CA THR A 527 43.19 28.17 -14.85
C THR A 527 44.03 27.13 -15.64
N ILE A 528 44.49 27.58 -16.81
CA ILE A 528 44.97 26.92 -18.04
C ILE A 528 46.41 26.35 -17.97
N THR A 529 46.70 25.20 -18.60
CA THR A 529 47.75 25.03 -19.65
C THR A 529 47.91 23.58 -20.18
N GLN A 530 47.78 23.44 -21.52
CA GLN A 530 48.42 22.56 -22.53
C GLN A 530 49.33 21.39 -22.05
N ARG A 531 49.35 20.14 -22.59
CA ARG A 531 49.64 19.67 -23.99
C ARG A 531 49.58 18.11 -24.06
N LYS A 532 49.35 17.55 -25.28
CA LYS A 532 49.32 16.13 -25.77
C LYS A 532 50.73 15.45 -25.89
N PRO A 533 50.95 14.22 -26.43
CA PRO A 533 50.16 12.93 -26.56
C PRO A 533 50.95 11.58 -26.40
N SER A 534 50.26 10.45 -26.10
CA SER A 534 50.43 8.99 -26.52
C SER A 534 51.82 8.27 -26.42
N PRO A 535 52.00 6.93 -26.71
CA PRO A 535 51.10 5.78 -26.94
C PRO A 535 51.51 4.41 -26.26
N ASP A 536 50.65 3.39 -26.44
CA ASP A 536 50.92 1.94 -26.64
C ASP A 536 51.25 0.96 -25.47
N SER A 537 50.41 -0.06 -25.25
CA SER A 537 50.70 -1.49 -25.58
C SER A 537 49.82 -2.56 -24.86
N ARG A 538 49.03 -3.28 -25.67
CA ARG A 538 48.81 -4.74 -25.80
C ARG A 538 48.42 -5.69 -24.63
N LYS A 539 47.30 -6.39 -24.93
CA LYS A 539 47.05 -7.86 -24.96
C LYS A 539 46.64 -8.62 -23.68
N GLY A 540 45.52 -9.33 -23.80
CA GLY A 540 45.13 -10.51 -23.01
C GLY A 540 43.67 -10.92 -23.25
N GLU A 541 43.41 -11.83 -24.19
CA GLU A 541 42.14 -12.58 -24.32
C GLU A 541 42.01 -13.65 -23.22
N PRO A 542 40.78 -14.15 -22.95
CA PRO A 542 40.63 -15.59 -22.79
C PRO A 542 39.42 -16.20 -23.51
N ALA A 543 39.71 -17.31 -24.20
CA ALA A 543 38.97 -18.57 -24.41
C ALA A 543 37.46 -18.57 -24.69
N SER A 544 37.10 -19.15 -25.86
CA SER A 544 35.75 -19.48 -26.29
C SER A 544 35.17 -20.72 -25.58
N TYR A 545 33.86 -20.67 -25.37
CA TYR A 545 33.02 -21.69 -24.74
C TYR A 545 32.16 -22.40 -25.82
N ASP A 546 32.77 -22.77 -26.95
CA ASP A 546 32.06 -23.27 -28.15
C ASP A 546 31.98 -24.80 -28.29
N GLU A 547 32.34 -25.55 -27.26
CA GLU A 547 32.15 -27.01 -27.27
C GLU A 547 31.16 -27.41 -26.18
N LEU A 548 29.87 -27.46 -26.53
CA LEU A 548 28.85 -28.43 -26.08
C LEU A 548 27.42 -27.96 -26.41
N LEU A 549 27.02 -27.93 -27.68
CA LEU A 549 25.60 -27.93 -28.08
C LEU A 549 25.38 -28.77 -29.36
N PRO A 550 24.33 -29.62 -29.45
CA PRO A 550 24.04 -30.41 -30.65
C PRO A 550 23.44 -29.56 -31.77
N GLN A 551 23.90 -29.83 -33.00
CA GLN A 551 23.52 -29.14 -34.24
C GLN A 551 22.04 -29.35 -34.62
N VAL A 552 21.29 -28.26 -34.79
CA VAL A 552 20.01 -28.24 -35.53
C VAL A 552 20.22 -27.49 -36.86
N LYS A 553 19.86 -28.13 -37.97
CA LYS A 553 20.17 -27.73 -39.34
C LYS A 553 19.42 -26.47 -39.77
N HIS A 554 20.16 -25.43 -40.17
CA HIS A 554 19.70 -24.32 -41.00
C HIS A 554 19.47 -24.82 -42.44
N ALA A 555 18.26 -25.24 -42.77
CA ALA A 555 17.89 -25.47 -44.18
C ALA A 555 16.37 -25.36 -44.33
N GLU A 556 15.83 -24.13 -44.43
CA GLU A 556 14.54 -23.85 -45.11
C GLU A 556 14.15 -22.34 -45.18
N LEU A 557 15.10 -21.41 -45.29
CA LEU A 557 14.79 -19.96 -45.37
C LEU A 557 15.16 -19.28 -46.70
N SER A 558 15.50 -20.03 -47.74
CA SER A 558 16.05 -19.46 -49.00
C SER A 558 15.18 -19.60 -50.24
N LYS A 559 13.86 -19.75 -50.11
CA LYS A 559 12.96 -19.80 -51.28
C LYS A 559 11.70 -18.98 -51.07
N LEU A 560 11.78 -17.68 -51.31
CA LEU A 560 10.66 -16.86 -51.80
C LEU A 560 11.18 -15.44 -52.05
N ASP A 561 11.71 -15.24 -53.25
CA ASP A 561 11.73 -13.91 -53.84
C ASP A 561 11.60 -14.02 -55.37
N ARG A 562 10.94 -13.03 -55.97
CA ARG A 562 10.65 -12.78 -57.41
C ARG A 562 9.30 -13.27 -57.95
N THR A 563 8.36 -12.34 -58.13
CA THR A 563 7.93 -11.80 -59.46
C THR A 563 7.07 -10.54 -59.24
N GLY A 564 7.40 -9.43 -59.92
CA GLY A 564 6.72 -8.13 -59.76
C GLY A 564 5.70 -7.81 -60.87
N SER A 565 4.82 -6.82 -60.62
CA SER A 565 4.71 -5.56 -61.38
C SER A 565 3.39 -4.80 -61.12
N HIS A 566 3.55 -3.50 -60.82
CA HIS A 566 2.68 -2.32 -60.98
C HIS A 566 1.29 -2.23 -60.32
N GLY A 567 1.12 -1.22 -59.44
CA GLY A 567 0.09 -0.21 -59.73
C GLY A 567 -0.88 0.31 -58.66
N VAL A 568 -0.65 0.19 -57.34
CA VAL A 568 -1.30 1.03 -56.30
C VAL A 568 -0.32 1.12 -55.12
N GLY A 569 -0.18 2.30 -54.50
CA GLY A 569 0.87 2.66 -53.52
C GLY A 569 1.35 1.51 -52.62
N ALA A 570 2.52 0.96 -52.96
CA ALA A 570 2.99 -0.31 -52.43
C ALA A 570 3.41 -0.19 -50.96
N ALA A 571 2.77 -0.97 -50.09
CA ALA A 571 3.28 -1.30 -48.78
C ALA A 571 4.72 -1.84 -48.91
N ILE A 572 5.62 -1.39 -48.04
CA ILE A 572 7.01 -1.86 -48.02
C ILE A 572 7.01 -3.26 -47.38
N PRO A 573 7.50 -4.31 -48.06
CA PRO A 573 7.52 -5.65 -47.49
C PRO A 573 8.49 -5.72 -46.31
N LEU A 574 7.99 -6.20 -45.17
CA LEU A 574 8.78 -6.34 -43.94
C LEU A 574 9.92 -7.34 -44.13
N ALA A 575 11.14 -6.92 -43.76
CA ALA A 575 12.36 -7.73 -43.77
C ALA A 575 12.24 -8.96 -42.84
N PRO A 576 13.04 -10.02 -43.01
CA PRO A 576 12.98 -11.21 -42.15
C PRO A 576 13.15 -10.89 -40.65
N SER A 577 13.99 -9.92 -40.30
CA SER A 577 14.16 -9.40 -38.95
C SER A 577 12.90 -8.66 -38.44
N GLU A 578 12.20 -7.96 -39.32
CA GLU A 578 10.95 -7.27 -39.03
C GLU A 578 9.76 -8.23 -38.89
N ARG A 579 9.91 -9.49 -39.34
CA ARG A 579 8.91 -10.55 -39.14
C ARG A 579 9.02 -11.27 -37.80
N LEU A 580 10.18 -11.17 -37.15
CA LEU A 580 10.49 -11.79 -35.86
C LEU A 580 9.54 -11.38 -34.71
N PRO A 581 9.11 -10.11 -34.59
CA PRO A 581 8.12 -9.70 -33.59
C PRO A 581 6.75 -10.37 -33.79
N PHE A 582 6.42 -10.78 -35.01
CA PHE A 582 5.15 -11.47 -35.29
C PHE A 582 5.22 -12.95 -34.89
N ALA A 583 6.37 -13.60 -35.04
CA ALA A 583 6.60 -14.94 -34.47
C ALA A 583 6.53 -14.91 -32.93
N PHE A 584 7.03 -13.83 -32.30
CA PHE A 584 6.88 -13.58 -30.87
C PHE A 584 5.40 -13.42 -30.46
N ILE A 585 4.62 -12.66 -31.25
CA ILE A 585 3.18 -12.50 -31.06
C ILE A 585 2.43 -13.84 -31.17
N ASP A 586 2.75 -14.67 -32.17
CA ASP A 586 2.11 -15.97 -32.34
C ASP A 586 2.48 -16.95 -31.21
N ALA A 587 3.69 -16.87 -30.66
CA ALA A 587 4.10 -17.67 -29.51
C ALA A 587 3.41 -17.27 -28.18
N LEU A 588 2.93 -16.02 -28.08
CA LEU A 588 2.14 -15.54 -26.94
C LEU A 588 0.67 -16.00 -26.98
N LYS A 589 0.18 -16.60 -28.08
CA LYS A 589 -1.21 -17.09 -28.22
C LYS A 589 -1.49 -18.41 -27.48
N ILE A 590 -0.49 -19.02 -26.84
CA ILE A 590 -0.68 -20.23 -26.01
C ILE A 590 -1.44 -19.82 -24.74
N GLU A 591 -2.43 -20.63 -24.33
CA GLU A 591 -3.50 -20.32 -23.38
C GLU A 591 -3.10 -19.84 -21.96
N ASN A 592 -1.82 -19.55 -21.70
CA ASN A 592 -1.32 -19.01 -20.45
C ASN A 592 -0.13 -18.04 -20.70
N PRO A 593 -0.33 -16.70 -20.62
CA PRO A 593 0.72 -15.72 -20.90
C PRO A 593 1.92 -15.77 -19.93
N ALA A 594 1.70 -16.22 -18.69
CA ALA A 594 2.79 -16.48 -17.74
C ALA A 594 3.65 -17.68 -18.18
N TYR A 595 3.03 -18.69 -18.80
CA TYR A 595 3.71 -19.84 -19.35
C TYR A 595 4.49 -19.48 -20.62
N SER A 596 3.94 -18.64 -21.50
CA SER A 596 4.64 -18.17 -22.72
C SER A 596 5.89 -17.35 -22.41
N LEU A 597 5.87 -16.51 -21.37
CA LEU A 597 7.08 -15.79 -20.96
C LEU A 597 8.18 -16.74 -20.46
N LEU A 598 7.83 -17.81 -19.74
CA LEU A 598 8.78 -18.82 -19.25
C LEU A 598 9.49 -19.60 -20.37
N THR A 599 8.88 -19.76 -21.54
CA THR A 599 9.48 -20.47 -22.70
C THR A 599 10.28 -19.56 -23.63
N LEU A 600 10.08 -18.24 -23.58
CA LEU A 600 10.61 -17.28 -24.56
C LEU A 600 11.91 -16.56 -24.14
N GLY A 601 12.52 -16.96 -23.02
CA GLY A 601 13.69 -16.27 -22.45
C GLY A 601 14.88 -16.13 -23.38
N GLU A 602 15.26 -17.21 -24.06
CA GLU A 602 16.39 -17.21 -25.00
C GLU A 602 16.08 -16.38 -26.25
N PHE A 603 14.89 -16.56 -26.83
CA PHE A 603 14.43 -15.77 -27.97
C PHE A 603 14.41 -14.27 -27.67
N THR A 604 13.95 -13.88 -26.47
CA THR A 604 13.88 -12.48 -26.05
C THR A 604 15.26 -11.83 -25.96
N ARG A 605 16.31 -12.59 -25.60
CA ARG A 605 17.71 -12.09 -25.56
C ARG A 605 18.28 -11.83 -26.94
N ASP A 606 17.82 -12.53 -27.97
CA ASP A 606 18.34 -12.41 -29.32
C ASP A 606 17.63 -11.33 -30.16
N ILE A 607 16.51 -10.78 -29.69
CA ILE A 607 15.75 -9.73 -30.41
C ILE A 607 16.67 -8.55 -30.82
N PRO A 608 17.45 -7.91 -29.94
CA PRO A 608 18.29 -6.77 -30.33
C PRO A 608 19.41 -7.15 -31.32
N ARG A 609 19.90 -8.40 -31.27
CA ARG A 609 20.88 -8.90 -32.24
C ARG A 609 20.28 -9.08 -33.63
N LEU A 610 18.99 -9.42 -33.70
CA LEU A 610 18.28 -9.73 -34.95
C LEU A 610 17.63 -8.49 -35.60
N VAL A 611 17.08 -7.55 -34.82
CA VAL A 611 16.40 -6.35 -35.33
C VAL A 611 17.26 -5.08 -35.30
N GLY A 612 18.48 -5.18 -34.74
CA GLY A 612 19.38 -4.06 -34.50
C GLY A 612 19.18 -3.43 -33.12
N HIS A 613 20.28 -2.96 -32.53
CA HIS A 613 20.27 -2.27 -31.24
C HIS A 613 19.68 -0.86 -31.36
N GLY A 614 18.96 -0.44 -30.33
CA GLY A 614 18.23 0.82 -30.28
C GLY A 614 17.67 1.05 -28.88
N ASP A 615 17.69 2.29 -28.41
CA ASP A 615 17.37 2.60 -27.01
C ASP A 615 15.96 2.11 -26.62
N ALA A 616 15.00 2.16 -27.55
CA ALA A 616 13.65 1.63 -27.30
C ALA A 616 13.62 0.10 -27.22
N VAL A 617 14.15 -0.61 -28.22
CA VAL A 617 14.07 -2.09 -28.24
C VAL A 617 14.89 -2.71 -27.12
N ASP A 618 16.07 -2.17 -26.83
CA ASP A 618 16.94 -2.65 -25.76
C ASP A 618 16.28 -2.46 -24.38
N SER A 619 15.59 -1.34 -24.18
CA SER A 619 14.88 -1.07 -22.92
C SER A 619 13.65 -1.96 -22.74
N VAL A 620 12.91 -2.23 -23.82
CA VAL A 620 11.74 -3.12 -23.80
C VAL A 620 12.16 -4.57 -23.54
N VAL A 621 13.22 -5.03 -24.20
CA VAL A 621 13.80 -6.37 -23.99
C VAL A 621 14.35 -6.50 -22.57
N ALA A 622 15.03 -5.48 -22.03
CA ALA A 622 15.51 -5.49 -20.65
C ALA A 622 14.36 -5.61 -19.64
N ALA A 623 13.24 -4.90 -19.86
CA ALA A 623 12.05 -5.01 -19.02
C ALA A 623 11.46 -6.43 -19.04
N LEU A 624 11.41 -7.08 -20.21
CA LEU A 624 10.93 -8.45 -20.36
C LEU A 624 11.86 -9.49 -19.74
N LEU A 625 13.17 -9.41 -19.99
CA LEU A 625 14.14 -10.38 -19.49
C LEU A 625 14.25 -10.35 -17.97
N THR A 626 14.19 -9.16 -17.37
CA THR A 626 14.18 -9.02 -15.91
C THR A 626 12.92 -9.65 -15.30
N SER A 627 11.78 -9.51 -15.98
CA SER A 627 10.52 -10.14 -15.57
C SER A 627 10.55 -11.67 -15.74
N HIS A 628 11.19 -12.15 -16.81
CA HIS A 628 11.41 -13.57 -17.07
C HIS A 628 12.34 -14.24 -16.04
N GLU A 629 13.45 -13.60 -15.68
CA GLU A 629 14.36 -14.12 -14.65
C GLU A 629 13.73 -14.13 -13.25
N HIS A 630 12.81 -13.20 -12.98
CA HIS A 630 12.00 -13.20 -11.77
C HIS A 630 11.03 -14.40 -11.73
N LEU A 631 10.38 -14.74 -12.86
CA LEU A 631 9.51 -15.90 -13.00
C LEU A 631 10.28 -17.24 -12.87
N LEU A 632 11.46 -17.38 -13.49
CA LEU A 632 12.26 -18.61 -13.43
C LEU A 632 12.85 -18.92 -12.03
N ARG A 633 13.03 -17.92 -11.18
CA ARG A 633 13.56 -18.08 -9.81
C ARG A 633 12.50 -18.46 -8.78
N GLY A 634 11.34 -18.95 -9.22
CA GLY A 634 10.23 -19.36 -8.36
C GLY A 634 9.38 -18.20 -7.85
N GLY A 635 9.42 -17.04 -8.52
CA GLY A 635 8.46 -15.97 -8.31
C GLY A 635 7.03 -16.42 -8.63
N ASP A 636 6.04 -15.73 -8.07
CA ASP A 636 4.63 -15.98 -8.35
C ASP A 636 4.40 -15.98 -9.89
N PRO A 637 3.74 -17.00 -10.49
CA PRO A 637 3.34 -16.97 -11.90
C PRO A 637 2.48 -15.74 -12.28
N SER A 638 1.92 -15.04 -11.29
CA SER A 638 1.21 -13.77 -11.45
C SER A 638 2.11 -12.52 -11.45
N SER A 639 3.44 -12.70 -11.33
CA SER A 639 4.41 -11.61 -11.22
C SER A 639 4.48 -10.76 -12.49
N ARG A 640 4.62 -9.45 -12.25
CA ARG A 640 4.40 -8.36 -13.21
C ARG A 640 5.72 -7.78 -13.66
N ILE A 641 5.64 -7.04 -14.77
CA ILE A 641 6.75 -6.29 -15.31
C ILE A 641 7.20 -5.21 -14.32
N ASP A 642 8.50 -5.10 -14.14
CA ASP A 642 9.13 -4.07 -13.30
C ASP A 642 8.66 -2.66 -13.73
N PRO A 643 7.98 -1.89 -12.86
CA PRO A 643 7.41 -0.59 -13.22
C PRO A 643 8.45 0.46 -13.63
N GLY A 644 9.66 0.40 -13.06
CA GLY A 644 10.74 1.35 -13.35
C GLY A 644 11.36 1.10 -14.71
N LEU A 645 11.66 -0.16 -15.03
CA LEU A 645 12.15 -0.57 -16.35
C LEU A 645 11.09 -0.36 -17.43
N TYR A 646 9.82 -0.64 -17.11
CA TYR A 646 8.70 -0.37 -18.01
C TYR A 646 8.56 1.13 -18.31
N SER A 647 8.61 1.99 -17.28
CA SER A 647 8.56 3.44 -17.46
C SER A 647 9.74 3.95 -18.30
N ARG A 648 10.93 3.37 -18.12
CA ARG A 648 12.12 3.72 -18.91
C ARG A 648 11.96 3.31 -20.38
N ALA A 649 11.48 2.09 -20.62
CA ALA A 649 11.18 1.59 -21.96
C ALA A 649 10.16 2.48 -22.68
N LEU A 650 9.12 2.91 -21.96
CA LEU A 650 8.10 3.83 -22.47
C LEU A 650 8.68 5.18 -22.88
N CYS A 651 9.50 5.81 -22.03
CA CYS A 651 10.14 7.10 -22.34
C CYS A 651 11.05 7.02 -23.57
N ASN A 652 11.84 5.95 -23.69
CA ASN A 652 12.74 5.76 -24.83
C ASN A 652 11.95 5.49 -26.13
N MET A 653 10.90 4.66 -26.07
CA MET A 653 10.01 4.41 -27.20
C MET A 653 9.33 5.70 -27.70
N GLN A 654 8.83 6.55 -26.79
CA GLN A 654 8.25 7.84 -27.18
C GLN A 654 9.25 8.71 -27.93
N ARG A 655 10.46 8.85 -27.37
CA ARG A 655 11.50 9.68 -27.97
C ARG A 655 11.81 9.24 -29.40
N GLU A 656 11.91 7.94 -29.65
CA GLU A 656 12.18 7.40 -30.99
C GLU A 656 10.98 7.51 -31.95
N LEU A 657 9.74 7.43 -31.45
CA LEU A 657 8.54 7.65 -32.27
C LEU A 657 8.36 9.10 -32.73
N TYR A 658 8.86 10.07 -31.96
CA TYR A 658 8.87 11.49 -32.33
C TYR A 658 10.09 11.90 -33.17
N ASP A 659 11.09 11.03 -33.31
CA ASP A 659 12.28 11.26 -34.11
C ASP A 659 12.01 10.91 -35.59
N PRO A 660 12.13 11.86 -36.54
CA PRO A 660 11.85 11.66 -37.97
C PRO A 660 12.70 10.60 -38.69
N GLU A 661 13.88 10.28 -38.15
CA GLU A 661 14.79 9.29 -38.72
C GLU A 661 14.61 7.91 -38.07
N LYS A 662 14.28 7.87 -36.77
CA LYS A 662 14.20 6.61 -36.00
C LYS A 662 12.81 5.98 -35.94
N TRP A 663 11.73 6.73 -36.14
CA TRP A 663 10.36 6.20 -35.98
C TRP A 663 10.00 5.04 -36.92
N ARG A 664 10.71 4.90 -38.04
CA ARG A 664 10.57 3.80 -39.02
C ARG A 664 11.58 2.67 -38.85
N SER A 665 12.50 2.77 -37.88
CA SER A 665 13.51 1.74 -37.71
C SER A 665 12.87 0.42 -37.26
N SER A 666 13.41 -0.70 -37.75
CA SER A 666 12.95 -2.04 -37.37
C SER A 666 12.97 -2.25 -35.84
N SER A 667 13.93 -1.62 -35.15
CA SER A 667 14.04 -1.62 -33.69
C SER A 667 12.88 -0.88 -32.99
N THR A 668 12.51 0.32 -33.46
CA THR A 668 11.41 1.12 -32.92
C THR A 668 10.06 0.44 -33.14
N LEU A 669 9.88 -0.16 -34.32
CA LEU A 669 8.68 -0.94 -34.66
C LEU A 669 8.54 -2.15 -33.73
N CYS A 670 9.64 -2.90 -33.55
CA CYS A 670 9.69 -4.04 -32.65
C CYS A 670 9.37 -3.65 -31.20
N ALA A 671 9.99 -2.58 -30.70
CA ALA A 671 9.73 -2.05 -29.36
C ALA A 671 8.26 -1.66 -29.16
N THR A 672 7.66 -0.99 -30.15
CA THR A 672 6.26 -0.55 -30.11
C THR A 672 5.30 -1.74 -30.06
N ILE A 673 5.55 -2.78 -30.86
CA ILE A 673 4.73 -3.98 -30.92
C ILE A 673 4.83 -4.78 -29.61
N ILE A 674 6.05 -4.96 -29.08
CA ILE A 674 6.27 -5.71 -27.84
C ILE A 674 5.59 -5.01 -26.66
N MET A 675 5.74 -3.69 -26.53
CA MET A 675 5.06 -2.90 -25.49
C MET A 675 3.53 -3.01 -25.60
N HIS A 676 2.97 -3.08 -26.81
CA HIS A 676 1.52 -3.27 -27.00
C HIS A 676 1.03 -4.57 -26.37
N ARG A 677 1.75 -5.65 -26.66
CA ARG A 677 1.35 -7.00 -26.29
C ARG A 677 1.56 -7.26 -24.82
N ILE A 678 2.60 -6.67 -24.25
CA ILE A 678 2.79 -6.58 -22.81
C ILE A 678 1.55 -5.96 -22.16
N GLU A 679 1.09 -4.78 -22.60
CA GLU A 679 -0.07 -4.13 -21.99
C GLU A 679 -1.36 -4.92 -22.20
N ALA A 680 -1.53 -5.54 -23.37
CA ALA A 680 -2.67 -6.39 -23.68
C ALA A 680 -2.70 -7.67 -22.83
N ALA A 681 -1.55 -8.29 -22.56
CA ALA A 681 -1.42 -9.53 -21.79
C ALA A 681 -1.50 -9.29 -20.27
N PHE A 682 -1.00 -8.16 -19.77
CA PHE A 682 -0.91 -7.86 -18.34
C PHE A 682 -1.94 -6.84 -17.84
N GLY A 683 -2.76 -6.25 -18.72
CA GLY A 683 -3.73 -5.23 -18.39
C GLY A 683 -3.12 -3.83 -18.20
N THR A 684 -3.98 -2.82 -18.04
CA THR A 684 -3.57 -1.40 -17.96
C THR A 684 -2.71 -1.10 -16.73
N LEU A 685 -1.40 -0.97 -16.92
CA LEU A 685 -0.42 -0.67 -15.87
C LEU A 685 -0.74 0.63 -15.08
N PRO A 686 -0.18 0.81 -13.87
CA PRO A 686 -0.69 1.68 -12.79
C PRO A 686 -0.43 3.19 -13.01
N ASN A 687 -0.64 3.71 -14.23
CA ASN A 687 -0.48 5.13 -14.49
C ASN A 687 -1.49 5.64 -15.53
N PRO A 688 -2.43 6.54 -15.17
CA PRO A 688 -3.33 7.18 -16.14
C PRO A 688 -2.62 8.03 -17.21
N ALA A 689 -1.31 8.27 -17.08
CA ALA A 689 -0.47 8.88 -18.11
C ALA A 689 -0.10 7.95 -19.29
N LEU A 690 -0.49 6.66 -19.26
CA LEU A 690 -0.25 5.66 -20.32
C LEU A 690 -1.08 5.86 -21.61
N ARG A 691 -1.39 7.11 -22.00
CA ARG A 691 -1.98 7.49 -23.30
C ARG A 691 -1.05 7.19 -24.50
N ILE A 692 0.09 6.58 -24.25
CA ILE A 692 1.28 6.63 -25.09
C ILE A 692 1.31 5.50 -26.11
N HIS A 693 0.75 4.33 -25.78
CA HIS A 693 0.76 3.18 -26.69
C HIS A 693 -0.19 3.34 -27.89
N ALA A 694 -1.44 3.72 -27.62
CA ALA A 694 -2.39 4.16 -28.65
C ALA A 694 -1.84 5.33 -29.48
N SER A 695 -0.97 6.16 -28.90
CA SER A 695 -0.33 7.27 -29.61
C SER A 695 0.78 6.82 -30.55
N GLY A 696 1.62 5.88 -30.14
CA GLY A 696 2.66 5.31 -30.99
C GLY A 696 2.08 4.51 -32.15
N VAL A 697 1.09 3.64 -31.88
CA VAL A 697 0.45 2.87 -32.94
C VAL A 697 -0.44 3.73 -33.83
N ALA A 698 -1.16 4.72 -33.29
CA ALA A 698 -1.90 5.68 -34.13
C ALA A 698 -0.94 6.44 -35.06
N ALA A 699 0.18 6.95 -34.53
CA ALA A 699 1.18 7.67 -35.32
C ALA A 699 1.81 6.77 -36.40
N LEU A 700 2.00 5.48 -36.08
CA LEU A 700 2.44 4.47 -37.02
C LEU A 700 1.41 4.24 -38.14
N LEU A 701 0.18 3.84 -37.79
CA LEU A 701 -0.89 3.50 -38.74
C LEU A 701 -1.26 4.70 -39.61
N GLN A 702 -1.34 5.89 -39.01
CA GLN A 702 -1.60 7.13 -39.74
C GLN A 702 -0.52 7.42 -40.81
N LYS A 703 0.72 6.97 -40.60
CA LYS A 703 1.82 7.14 -41.55
C LYS A 703 2.07 5.92 -42.46
N SER A 704 1.59 4.73 -42.11
CA SER A 704 1.68 3.50 -42.94
C SER A 704 0.52 3.36 -43.92
N GLY A 705 -0.64 3.95 -43.62
CA GLY A 705 -1.86 3.79 -44.42
C GLY A 705 -2.62 2.49 -44.10
N PRO A 706 -3.68 2.19 -44.87
CA PRO A 706 -4.54 1.02 -44.66
C PRO A 706 -3.78 -0.31 -44.76
N PRO A 707 -4.19 -1.37 -44.02
CA PRO A 707 -3.52 -2.66 -44.04
C PRO A 707 -3.65 -3.36 -45.40
N ASP A 708 -2.66 -4.17 -45.77
CA ASP A 708 -2.80 -5.13 -46.88
C ASP A 708 -3.72 -6.27 -46.45
N MET A 709 -4.90 -6.35 -47.04
CA MET A 709 -5.92 -7.35 -46.70
C MET A 709 -5.51 -8.79 -47.04
N ASN A 710 -4.46 -9.01 -47.83
CA ASN A 710 -3.91 -10.35 -48.09
C ASN A 710 -2.83 -10.76 -47.06
N ASN A 711 -2.45 -9.83 -46.19
CA ASN A 711 -1.49 -10.05 -45.12
C ASN A 711 -2.24 -10.19 -43.79
N GLU A 712 -2.45 -11.43 -43.34
CA GLU A 712 -3.14 -11.72 -42.08
C GLU A 712 -2.52 -10.98 -40.88
N ILE A 713 -1.22 -10.68 -40.92
CA ILE A 713 -0.51 -9.99 -39.85
C ILE A 713 -0.89 -8.51 -39.81
N ASP A 714 -0.90 -7.81 -40.95
CA ASP A 714 -1.28 -6.39 -41.03
C ASP A 714 -2.75 -6.20 -40.60
N VAL A 715 -3.58 -7.16 -41.00
CA VAL A 715 -5.00 -7.23 -40.68
C VAL A 715 -5.19 -7.47 -39.17
N GLN A 716 -4.42 -8.35 -38.55
CA GLN A 716 -4.47 -8.63 -37.10
C GLN A 716 -3.93 -7.47 -36.24
N ILE A 717 -2.80 -6.85 -36.60
CA ILE A 717 -2.24 -5.70 -35.89
C ILE A 717 -3.25 -4.56 -35.86
N SER A 718 -3.86 -4.32 -37.03
CA SER A 718 -4.87 -3.31 -37.14
C SER A 718 -5.98 -3.62 -36.12
N MET A 719 -6.59 -4.82 -36.08
CA MET A 719 -7.64 -5.16 -35.09
C MET A 719 -7.26 -4.82 -33.65
N ASP A 720 -6.08 -5.27 -33.25
CA ASP A 720 -5.68 -5.25 -31.85
C ASP A 720 -5.46 -3.81 -31.36
N CYS A 721 -5.17 -2.91 -32.31
CA CYS A 721 -4.88 -1.51 -32.02
C CYS A 721 -6.08 -0.56 -32.24
N HIS A 722 -7.06 -0.93 -33.08
CA HIS A 722 -8.22 -0.06 -33.42
C HIS A 722 -8.97 0.41 -32.18
N ILE A 723 -9.27 -0.47 -31.23
CA ILE A 723 -10.06 -0.13 -30.03
C ILE A 723 -9.34 0.94 -29.21
N SER A 724 -8.03 0.78 -29.01
CA SER A 724 -7.19 1.73 -28.27
C SER A 724 -7.15 3.10 -28.95
N ILE A 725 -7.12 3.13 -30.29
CA ILE A 725 -7.15 4.36 -31.09
C ILE A 725 -8.51 5.04 -31.02
N ILE A 726 -9.61 4.27 -31.13
CA ILE A 726 -10.99 4.78 -31.00
C ILE A 726 -11.20 5.36 -29.61
N GLN A 727 -10.87 4.63 -28.55
CA GLN A 727 -10.99 5.09 -27.16
C GLN A 727 -10.20 6.38 -26.93
N ARG A 728 -8.99 6.48 -27.51
CA ARG A 728 -8.20 7.70 -27.44
C ARG A 728 -8.90 8.86 -28.15
N ALA A 729 -9.39 8.67 -29.37
CA ALA A 729 -10.09 9.69 -30.13
C ALA A 729 -11.33 10.22 -29.37
N VAL A 730 -12.11 9.33 -28.75
CA VAL A 730 -13.22 9.72 -27.85
C VAL A 730 -12.71 10.54 -26.67
N SER A 731 -11.65 10.10 -25.99
CA SER A 731 -11.10 10.78 -24.81
C SER A 731 -10.53 12.18 -25.12
N GLU A 732 -9.97 12.35 -26.32
CA GLU A 732 -9.43 13.63 -26.79
C GLU A 732 -10.49 14.51 -27.47
N ARG A 733 -11.71 14.00 -27.66
CA ARG A 733 -12.79 14.66 -28.42
C ARG A 733 -12.34 15.08 -29.82
N LYS A 734 -11.63 14.18 -30.50
CA LYS A 734 -11.15 14.38 -31.87
C LYS A 734 -11.74 13.31 -32.78
N ARG A 735 -11.81 13.65 -34.07
CA ARG A 735 -12.19 12.69 -35.10
C ARG A 735 -11.17 11.56 -35.20
N CYS A 736 -11.66 10.35 -35.43
CA CYS A 736 -10.81 9.19 -35.61
C CYS A 736 -10.24 9.19 -37.03
N PHE A 737 -8.92 9.21 -37.21
CA PHE A 737 -8.33 9.17 -38.56
C PHE A 737 -8.70 7.88 -39.31
N LEU A 738 -8.96 6.79 -38.58
CA LEU A 738 -9.41 5.52 -39.14
C LEU A 738 -10.80 5.65 -39.79
N ALA A 739 -11.60 6.67 -39.46
CA ALA A 739 -12.88 6.95 -40.08
C ALA A 739 -12.75 7.53 -41.52
N SER A 740 -11.54 7.81 -42.01
CA SER A 740 -11.35 8.41 -43.34
C SER A 740 -11.83 7.51 -44.48
N LYS A 741 -12.07 8.11 -45.66
CA LYS A 741 -12.57 7.41 -46.84
C LYS A 741 -11.56 6.40 -47.38
N GLU A 742 -10.26 6.71 -47.31
CA GLU A 742 -9.18 5.84 -47.76
C GLU A 742 -9.14 4.53 -46.96
N TRP A 743 -9.35 4.62 -45.64
CA TRP A 743 -9.50 3.45 -44.78
C TRP A 743 -10.86 2.76 -44.98
N ALA A 744 -11.92 3.48 -45.37
CA ALA A 744 -13.21 2.88 -45.74
C ALA A 744 -13.07 2.00 -46.97
N ASP A 745 -12.53 2.56 -48.04
CA ASP A 745 -12.41 1.92 -49.33
C ASP A 745 -11.52 0.66 -49.22
N ALA A 746 -10.44 0.67 -48.41
CA ALA A 746 -9.59 -0.49 -48.20
C ALA A 746 -10.30 -1.68 -47.51
N PHE A 747 -11.19 -1.41 -46.55
CA PHE A 747 -11.91 -2.45 -45.80
C PHE A 747 -13.22 -2.87 -46.46
N ASP A 748 -13.88 -1.98 -47.20
CA ASP A 748 -15.18 -2.24 -47.83
C ASP A 748 -15.04 -2.94 -49.19
N THR A 749 -13.88 -2.87 -49.87
CA THR A 749 -13.73 -3.33 -51.27
C THR A 749 -13.47 -4.84 -51.45
N ARG A 750 -13.16 -5.64 -50.42
CA ARG A 750 -12.70 -7.03 -50.66
C ARG A 750 -13.11 -8.15 -49.70
N ILE A 751 -14.11 -7.99 -48.84
CA ILE A 751 -14.44 -9.05 -47.88
C ILE A 751 -15.70 -9.85 -48.30
N PHE A 752 -15.49 -10.91 -49.10
CA PHE A 752 -16.54 -11.88 -49.51
C PHE A 752 -16.48 -13.20 -48.71
N ALA A 753 -15.73 -13.25 -47.60
CA ALA A 753 -15.63 -14.46 -46.78
C ALA A 753 -16.65 -14.42 -45.62
N SER A 754 -17.51 -15.44 -45.53
CA SER A 754 -18.47 -15.64 -44.43
C SER A 754 -17.77 -16.29 -43.22
N ASP A 755 -16.81 -15.58 -42.61
CA ASP A 755 -16.13 -16.03 -41.40
C ASP A 755 -16.25 -15.00 -40.25
N ILE A 756 -16.09 -15.48 -39.02
CA ILE A 756 -16.26 -14.65 -37.81
C ILE A 756 -15.29 -13.45 -37.77
N LYS A 757 -14.09 -13.62 -38.34
CA LYS A 757 -13.08 -12.56 -38.44
C LYS A 757 -13.64 -11.40 -39.25
N THR A 758 -14.09 -11.68 -40.48
CA THR A 758 -14.67 -10.70 -41.41
C THR A 758 -15.79 -9.88 -40.78
N ILE A 759 -16.75 -10.56 -40.14
CA ILE A 759 -17.90 -9.89 -39.53
C ILE A 759 -17.47 -9.00 -38.37
N TYR A 760 -16.54 -9.47 -37.55
CA TYR A 760 -15.99 -8.69 -36.46
C TYR A 760 -15.19 -7.48 -36.94
N TYR A 761 -14.46 -7.57 -38.06
CA TYR A 761 -13.83 -6.41 -38.69
C TYR A 761 -14.83 -5.35 -39.12
N ARG A 762 -15.94 -5.76 -39.75
CA ARG A 762 -16.99 -4.82 -40.18
C ARG A 762 -17.61 -4.09 -38.98
N LEU A 763 -17.78 -4.77 -37.85
CA LEU A 763 -18.20 -4.15 -36.60
C LEU A 763 -17.18 -3.10 -36.11
N ILE A 764 -15.90 -3.47 -35.98
CA ILE A 764 -14.85 -2.54 -35.54
C ILE A 764 -14.74 -1.34 -36.47
N ARG A 765 -14.86 -1.55 -37.79
CA ARG A 765 -14.91 -0.48 -38.78
C ARG A 765 -16.06 0.48 -38.49
N LEU A 766 -17.26 -0.02 -38.26
CA LEU A 766 -18.41 0.81 -37.96
C LEU A 766 -18.22 1.59 -36.65
N MET A 767 -17.57 0.98 -35.66
CA MET A 767 -17.19 1.64 -34.40
C MET A 767 -16.16 2.77 -34.57
N THR A 768 -15.43 2.86 -35.68
CA THR A 768 -14.54 4.02 -35.91
C THR A 768 -15.30 5.34 -36.10
N LEU A 769 -16.60 5.28 -36.43
CA LEU A 769 -17.50 6.45 -36.48
C LEU A 769 -17.93 6.93 -35.09
N TRP A 770 -17.67 6.12 -34.05
CA TRP A 770 -18.07 6.43 -32.68
C TRP A 770 -17.58 7.78 -32.18
N PRO A 771 -16.30 8.17 -32.33
CA PRO A 771 -15.82 9.47 -31.85
C PRO A 771 -16.52 10.63 -32.55
N ASP A 772 -16.81 10.51 -33.85
CA ASP A 772 -17.48 11.54 -34.63
C ASP A 772 -18.93 11.73 -34.15
N LEU A 773 -19.69 10.63 -33.99
CA LEU A 773 -21.06 10.67 -33.47
C LEU A 773 -21.14 11.30 -32.06
N VAL A 774 -20.20 10.95 -31.18
CA VAL A 774 -20.15 11.49 -29.80
C VAL A 774 -19.74 12.96 -29.80
N CYS A 775 -18.80 13.36 -30.66
CA CYS A 775 -18.41 14.77 -30.79
C CYS A 775 -19.57 15.61 -31.33
N ASP A 776 -20.22 15.17 -32.41
CA ASP A 776 -21.35 15.88 -33.01
C ASP A 776 -22.55 15.96 -32.04
N TYR A 777 -22.84 14.88 -31.29
CA TYR A 777 -23.85 14.91 -30.23
C TYR A 777 -23.48 15.84 -29.07
N SER A 778 -22.21 15.83 -28.62
CA SER A 778 -21.76 16.71 -27.54
C SER A 778 -21.84 18.19 -27.92
N GLU A 779 -21.55 18.53 -29.17
CA GLU A 779 -21.65 19.89 -29.68
C GLU A 779 -23.12 20.31 -29.87
N PHE A 780 -23.98 19.41 -30.32
CA PHE A 780 -25.44 19.62 -30.33
C PHE A 780 -25.99 19.89 -28.93
N TYR A 781 -25.62 19.08 -27.93
CA TYR A 781 -26.06 19.25 -26.54
C TYR A 781 -25.60 20.58 -25.91
N ARG A 782 -24.48 21.14 -26.37
CA ARG A 782 -23.95 22.44 -25.96
C ARG A 782 -24.66 23.63 -26.63
N GLY A 783 -25.68 23.39 -27.44
CA GLY A 783 -26.44 24.42 -28.12
C GLY A 783 -25.73 25.01 -29.35
N ASN A 784 -24.77 24.30 -29.94
CA ASN A 784 -24.11 24.74 -31.16
C ASN A 784 -25.07 24.64 -32.36
N LEU A 785 -25.61 25.79 -32.78
CA LEU A 785 -26.59 25.92 -33.88
C LEU A 785 -26.06 25.47 -35.26
N ALA A 786 -24.76 25.19 -35.40
CA ALA A 786 -24.18 24.67 -36.63
C ALA A 786 -24.48 23.18 -36.88
N ILE A 787 -24.93 22.44 -35.87
CA ILE A 787 -25.25 21.01 -35.99
C ILE A 787 -26.75 20.83 -36.24
N ASP A 788 -27.07 20.38 -37.45
CA ASP A 788 -28.42 19.98 -37.84
C ASP A 788 -28.81 18.68 -37.14
N SER A 789 -29.76 18.79 -36.20
CA SER A 789 -30.27 17.67 -35.40
C SER A 789 -30.92 16.58 -36.25
N TYR A 790 -31.56 16.94 -37.36
CA TYR A 790 -32.15 15.99 -38.30
C TYR A 790 -31.07 15.23 -39.07
N LYS A 791 -30.00 15.92 -39.47
CA LYS A 791 -28.85 15.28 -40.12
C LYS A 791 -28.14 14.30 -39.19
N LEU A 792 -27.91 14.67 -37.93
CA LEU A 792 -27.33 13.78 -36.92
C LEU A 792 -28.24 12.57 -36.64
N TYR A 793 -29.55 12.80 -36.54
CA TYR A 793 -30.55 11.73 -36.39
C TYR A 793 -30.51 10.73 -37.55
N MET A 794 -30.49 11.21 -38.80
CA MET A 794 -30.39 10.35 -39.98
C MET A 794 -29.06 9.57 -40.04
N GLU A 795 -27.96 10.16 -39.58
CA GLU A 795 -26.66 9.49 -39.53
C GLU A 795 -26.66 8.35 -38.50
N VAL A 796 -27.16 8.61 -37.29
CA VAL A 796 -27.27 7.60 -36.23
C VAL A 796 -28.16 6.43 -36.67
N ARG A 797 -29.29 6.72 -37.33
CA ARG A 797 -30.18 5.67 -37.87
C ARG A 797 -29.49 4.82 -38.92
N ARG A 798 -28.74 5.43 -39.85
CA ARG A 798 -27.94 4.68 -40.83
C ARG A 798 -26.91 3.77 -40.17
N VAL A 799 -26.30 4.21 -39.08
CA VAL A 799 -25.34 3.39 -38.32
C VAL A 799 -26.04 2.21 -37.63
N LEU A 800 -27.23 2.43 -37.07
CA LEU A 800 -28.05 1.36 -36.48
C LEU A 800 -28.48 0.32 -37.52
N ASP A 801 -28.94 0.74 -38.70
CA ASP A 801 -29.32 -0.17 -39.78
C ASP A 801 -28.13 -1.05 -40.22
N LYS A 802 -26.92 -0.45 -40.30
CA LYS A 802 -25.68 -1.19 -40.60
C LYS A 802 -25.30 -2.15 -39.48
N LEU A 803 -25.45 -1.74 -38.22
CA LEU A 803 -25.19 -2.59 -37.06
C LEU A 803 -26.08 -3.82 -37.07
N GLU A 804 -27.39 -3.62 -37.27
CA GLU A 804 -28.36 -4.72 -37.29
C GLU A 804 -28.06 -5.72 -38.41
N ASN A 805 -27.64 -5.23 -39.58
CA ASN A 805 -27.22 -6.11 -40.66
C ASN A 805 -26.01 -6.97 -40.28
N ILE A 806 -24.99 -6.38 -39.65
CA ILE A 806 -23.80 -7.12 -39.18
C ILE A 806 -24.20 -8.13 -38.09
N ASN A 807 -25.13 -7.81 -37.19
CA ASN A 807 -25.61 -8.73 -36.16
C ASN A 807 -26.37 -9.92 -36.74
N ARG A 808 -27.20 -9.73 -37.78
CA ARG A 808 -27.89 -10.85 -38.45
C ARG A 808 -26.91 -11.82 -39.07
N GLU A 809 -25.91 -11.31 -39.80
CA GLU A 809 -24.86 -12.14 -40.38
C GLU A 809 -24.04 -12.87 -39.29
N PHE A 810 -23.77 -12.20 -38.15
CA PHE A 810 -23.12 -12.83 -37.00
C PHE A 810 -23.97 -13.97 -36.42
N GLU A 811 -25.27 -13.75 -36.22
CA GLU A 811 -26.19 -14.77 -35.70
C GLU A 811 -26.25 -15.99 -36.63
N ASP A 812 -26.21 -15.80 -37.96
CA ASP A 812 -26.12 -16.89 -38.94
C ASP A 812 -24.81 -17.70 -38.79
N ILE A 813 -23.66 -17.05 -38.60
CA ILE A 813 -22.37 -17.73 -38.39
C ILE A 813 -22.35 -18.47 -37.05
N VAL A 814 -22.83 -17.84 -35.98
CA VAL A 814 -22.87 -18.45 -34.65
C VAL A 814 -23.73 -19.71 -34.65
N ASN A 815 -24.90 -19.65 -35.29
CA ASN A 815 -25.82 -20.79 -35.37
C ASN A 815 -25.29 -21.94 -36.25
N THR A 816 -24.47 -21.64 -37.26
CA THR A 816 -23.92 -22.65 -38.18
C THR A 816 -22.60 -23.27 -37.69
N GLN A 817 -21.80 -22.51 -36.93
CA GLN A 817 -20.46 -22.93 -36.47
C GLN A 817 -20.39 -23.22 -34.95
N ASP A 818 -21.52 -23.15 -34.25
CA ASP A 818 -21.68 -23.43 -32.81
C ASP A 818 -20.68 -22.64 -31.91
N LEU A 819 -20.39 -21.39 -32.30
CA LEU A 819 -19.36 -20.55 -31.66
C LEU A 819 -19.77 -20.04 -30.27
N LEU A 820 -21.08 -19.92 -30.04
CA LEU A 820 -21.71 -19.46 -28.81
C LEU A 820 -23.03 -20.20 -28.61
N ARG A 821 -23.28 -20.72 -27.40
CA ARG A 821 -24.55 -21.36 -27.05
C ARG A 821 -25.22 -20.64 -25.90
N ILE A 822 -26.55 -20.51 -25.95
CA ILE A 822 -27.33 -19.97 -24.83
C ILE A 822 -27.78 -21.13 -23.94
N VAL A 823 -27.48 -21.07 -22.64
CA VAL A 823 -27.81 -22.12 -21.64
C VAL A 823 -28.58 -21.55 -20.45
N PRO A 824 -29.46 -22.32 -19.79
CA PRO A 824 -30.21 -21.83 -18.62
C PRO A 824 -29.28 -21.44 -17.44
N SER A 825 -29.61 -20.35 -16.74
CA SER A 825 -28.85 -19.84 -15.58
C SER A 825 -29.44 -20.34 -14.24
N CYS A 826 -28.58 -20.71 -13.29
CA CYS A 826 -28.99 -21.19 -11.94
C CYS A 826 -28.92 -20.11 -10.82
N ASN A 827 -28.70 -18.84 -11.14
CA ASN A 827 -28.52 -17.79 -10.11
C ASN A 827 -29.86 -17.33 -9.48
N SER A 828 -29.86 -17.16 -8.16
CA SER A 828 -31.03 -16.85 -7.30
C SER A 828 -31.55 -15.39 -7.36
N ASN A 829 -30.95 -14.52 -8.18
CA ASN A 829 -31.25 -13.07 -8.16
C ASN A 829 -32.28 -12.63 -9.22
N GLY A 830 -32.86 -13.56 -10.00
CA GLY A 830 -34.00 -13.31 -10.88
C GLY A 830 -33.77 -12.41 -12.11
N LEU A 831 -32.60 -11.77 -12.25
CA LEU A 831 -32.29 -10.85 -13.34
C LEU A 831 -31.83 -11.53 -14.65
N VAL A 832 -31.35 -12.78 -14.57
CA VAL A 832 -30.76 -13.49 -15.72
C VAL A 832 -31.15 -14.97 -15.68
N THR A 833 -32.03 -15.37 -16.59
CA THR A 833 -32.55 -16.75 -16.71
C THR A 833 -31.74 -17.62 -17.69
N VAL A 834 -30.83 -17.01 -18.45
CA VAL A 834 -30.01 -17.65 -19.51
C VAL A 834 -28.60 -17.04 -19.51
N MET A 835 -27.57 -17.83 -19.82
CA MET A 835 -26.16 -17.43 -19.94
C MET A 835 -25.60 -17.84 -21.30
N PHE A 836 -24.48 -17.23 -21.70
CA PHE A 836 -23.69 -17.72 -22.83
C PHE A 836 -22.68 -18.78 -22.38
N GLU A 837 -22.54 -19.85 -23.13
CA GLU A 837 -21.35 -20.68 -23.22
C GLU A 837 -20.55 -20.23 -24.43
N VAL A 838 -19.32 -19.80 -24.20
CA VAL A 838 -18.42 -19.26 -25.22
C VAL A 838 -17.45 -20.37 -25.64
N TYR A 839 -17.52 -20.75 -26.92
CA TYR A 839 -16.59 -21.69 -27.54
C TYR A 839 -15.53 -20.98 -28.39
N ASN A 840 -15.79 -19.71 -28.76
CA ASN A 840 -14.85 -18.87 -29.50
C ASN A 840 -14.71 -17.46 -28.89
N THR A 841 -13.48 -17.09 -28.51
CA THR A 841 -13.15 -15.81 -27.89
C THR A 841 -13.52 -14.60 -28.76
N MET A 842 -13.35 -14.69 -30.09
CA MET A 842 -13.67 -13.61 -31.01
C MET A 842 -15.19 -13.38 -31.13
N ALA A 843 -15.99 -14.45 -31.04
CA ALA A 843 -17.44 -14.35 -30.99
C ALA A 843 -17.92 -13.64 -29.71
N ALA A 844 -17.30 -13.93 -28.56
CA ALA A 844 -17.61 -13.20 -27.33
C ALA A 844 -17.18 -11.73 -27.37
N MET A 845 -16.02 -11.43 -27.98
CA MET A 845 -15.59 -10.06 -28.21
C MET A 845 -16.56 -9.31 -29.15
N PHE A 846 -17.06 -9.97 -30.20
CA PHE A 846 -18.06 -9.40 -31.09
C PHE A 846 -19.31 -8.97 -30.31
N VAL A 847 -19.92 -9.88 -29.54
CA VAL A 847 -21.14 -9.61 -28.78
C VAL A 847 -20.95 -8.44 -27.81
N CYS A 848 -19.79 -8.37 -27.15
CA CYS A 848 -19.47 -7.27 -26.24
C CYS A 848 -19.38 -5.93 -26.97
N HIS A 849 -18.59 -5.83 -28.04
CA HIS A 849 -18.40 -4.59 -28.79
C HIS A 849 -19.69 -4.12 -29.48
N TYR A 850 -20.47 -5.06 -30.03
CA TYR A 850 -21.75 -4.79 -30.65
C TYR A 850 -22.72 -4.16 -29.64
N ALA A 851 -22.85 -4.78 -28.47
CA ALA A 851 -23.76 -4.29 -27.43
C ALA A 851 -23.38 -2.88 -26.95
N VAL A 852 -22.09 -2.62 -26.72
CA VAL A 852 -21.60 -1.29 -26.30
C VAL A 852 -21.93 -0.21 -27.34
N PHE A 853 -21.59 -0.47 -28.60
CA PHE A 853 -21.78 0.52 -29.64
C PHE A 853 -23.27 0.74 -29.96
N SER A 854 -24.08 -0.33 -29.90
CA SER A 854 -25.54 -0.25 -30.03
C SER A 854 -26.20 0.57 -28.91
N ILE A 855 -25.80 0.38 -27.64
CA ILE A 855 -26.32 1.17 -26.51
C ILE A 855 -26.11 2.67 -26.75
N ILE A 856 -24.93 3.05 -27.24
CA ILE A 856 -24.57 4.46 -27.44
C ILE A 856 -25.36 5.07 -28.60
N ALA A 857 -25.45 4.37 -29.74
CA ALA A 857 -26.22 4.84 -30.88
C ALA A 857 -27.70 5.02 -30.54
N HIS A 858 -28.32 4.06 -29.84
CA HIS A 858 -29.71 4.18 -29.38
C HIS A 858 -29.92 5.31 -28.36
N ARG A 859 -28.94 5.60 -27.50
CA ARG A 859 -29.00 6.74 -26.56
C ARG A 859 -28.95 8.09 -27.24
N ILE A 860 -28.06 8.23 -28.24
CA ILE A 860 -28.00 9.44 -29.06
C ILE A 860 -29.34 9.62 -29.78
N LEU A 861 -29.89 8.55 -30.36
CA LEU A 861 -31.19 8.57 -31.03
C LEU A 861 -32.33 8.97 -30.08
N GLN A 862 -32.40 8.36 -28.90
CA GLN A 862 -33.37 8.67 -27.84
C GLN A 862 -33.31 10.14 -27.43
N SER A 863 -32.10 10.68 -27.25
CA SER A 863 -31.87 12.05 -26.79
C SER A 863 -32.25 13.12 -27.81
N LEU A 864 -32.26 12.78 -29.11
CA LEU A 864 -32.64 13.73 -30.16
C LEU A 864 -34.16 13.94 -30.21
N CYS A 865 -34.97 13.04 -29.63
CA CYS A 865 -36.43 13.15 -29.49
C CYS A 865 -37.22 13.39 -30.81
N LEU A 866 -36.64 13.07 -31.98
CA LEU A 866 -37.22 13.41 -33.29
C LEU A 866 -38.22 12.38 -33.86
N GLY A 867 -38.21 11.11 -33.43
CA GLY A 867 -39.14 10.07 -33.91
C GLY A 867 -40.27 9.71 -32.94
N GLY A 868 -40.51 10.53 -31.92
CA GLY A 868 -41.68 10.44 -31.05
C GLY A 868 -41.62 9.36 -29.94
N PRO A 869 -42.72 9.20 -29.18
CA PRO A 869 -42.73 8.38 -27.96
C PRO A 869 -42.52 6.88 -28.20
N LEU A 870 -43.02 6.38 -29.33
CA LEU A 870 -42.93 4.95 -29.67
C LEU A 870 -41.48 4.52 -29.99
N GLU A 871 -40.74 5.36 -30.71
CA GLU A 871 -39.33 5.11 -31.03
C GLU A 871 -38.44 5.24 -29.79
N THR A 872 -38.80 6.15 -28.88
CA THR A 872 -38.14 6.27 -27.55
C THR A 872 -38.27 4.97 -26.75
N LEU A 873 -39.47 4.38 -26.70
CA LEU A 873 -39.74 3.09 -26.06
C LEU A 873 -38.97 1.94 -26.73
N GLN A 874 -38.87 1.94 -28.06
CA GLN A 874 -38.09 0.94 -28.80
C GLN A 874 -36.59 1.04 -28.49
N CYS A 875 -36.05 2.26 -28.41
CA CYS A 875 -34.66 2.50 -28.01
C CYS A 875 -34.40 1.99 -26.59
N GLU A 876 -35.31 2.24 -25.63
CA GLU A 876 -35.19 1.74 -24.26
C GLU A 876 -35.19 0.22 -24.19
N ALA A 877 -36.07 -0.43 -24.95
CA ALA A 877 -36.14 -1.89 -25.03
C ALA A 877 -34.84 -2.48 -25.59
N GLU A 878 -34.29 -1.87 -26.64
CA GLU A 878 -33.06 -2.35 -27.29
C GLU A 878 -31.82 -2.10 -26.41
N ILE A 879 -31.73 -0.95 -25.74
CA ILE A 879 -30.67 -0.69 -24.74
C ILE A 879 -30.72 -1.76 -23.64
N LEU A 880 -31.90 -2.07 -23.12
CA LEU A 880 -32.05 -3.09 -22.08
C LEU A 880 -31.64 -4.47 -22.57
N ASN A 881 -31.98 -4.83 -23.81
CA ASN A 881 -31.58 -6.08 -24.44
C ASN A 881 -30.06 -6.22 -24.55
N GLN A 882 -29.38 -5.17 -25.04
CA GLN A 882 -27.92 -5.16 -25.14
C GLN A 882 -27.23 -5.18 -23.76
N CYS A 883 -27.80 -4.50 -22.76
CA CYS A 883 -27.32 -4.57 -21.39
C CYS A 883 -27.39 -6.00 -20.81
N ARG A 884 -28.45 -6.75 -21.12
CA ARG A 884 -28.55 -8.18 -20.75
C ARG A 884 -27.49 -9.02 -21.44
N ARG A 885 -27.22 -8.79 -22.73
CA ARG A 885 -26.14 -9.49 -23.48
C ARG A 885 -24.77 -9.29 -22.83
N VAL A 886 -24.44 -8.05 -22.46
CA VAL A 886 -23.20 -7.73 -21.72
C VAL A 886 -23.17 -8.44 -20.37
N TRP A 887 -24.27 -8.43 -19.63
CA TRP A 887 -24.35 -9.10 -18.33
C TRP A 887 -24.11 -10.61 -18.41
N MET A 888 -24.69 -11.27 -19.41
CA MET A 888 -24.50 -12.71 -19.65
C MET A 888 -23.02 -13.05 -19.92
N LEU A 889 -22.31 -12.21 -20.68
CA LEU A 889 -20.87 -12.37 -20.92
C LEU A 889 -20.04 -12.15 -19.66
N ILE A 890 -20.45 -11.23 -18.78
CA ILE A 890 -19.77 -10.99 -17.51
C ILE A 890 -19.91 -12.19 -16.58
N GLU A 891 -21.11 -12.74 -16.40
CA GLU A 891 -21.30 -13.96 -15.60
C GLU A 891 -20.52 -15.14 -16.17
N HIS A 892 -20.44 -15.29 -17.50
CA HIS A 892 -19.56 -16.26 -18.13
C HIS A 892 -18.08 -16.01 -17.78
N SER A 893 -17.62 -14.76 -17.92
CA SER A 893 -16.25 -14.35 -17.60
C SER A 893 -15.90 -14.39 -16.11
N ARG A 894 -16.88 -14.46 -15.20
CA ARG A 894 -16.64 -14.71 -13.77
C ARG A 894 -16.36 -16.19 -13.50
N ARG A 895 -16.94 -17.07 -14.32
CA ARG A 895 -16.81 -18.53 -14.21
C ARG A 895 -15.63 -19.08 -15.02
N ASN A 896 -15.21 -18.38 -16.08
CA ASN A 896 -14.11 -18.74 -16.98
C ASN A 896 -13.06 -17.61 -17.07
N LYS A 897 -11.96 -17.80 -17.84
CA LYS A 897 -10.90 -16.77 -17.98
C LYS A 897 -11.45 -15.41 -18.49
N PRO A 898 -10.84 -14.27 -18.09
CA PRO A 898 -11.36 -12.95 -18.39
C PRO A 898 -11.30 -12.57 -19.88
N LEU A 899 -12.45 -12.27 -20.47
CA LEU A 899 -12.56 -11.69 -21.81
C LEU A 899 -12.28 -10.18 -21.72
N GLY A 900 -11.02 -9.75 -21.83
CA GLY A 900 -10.60 -8.35 -22.05
C GLY A 900 -11.32 -7.25 -21.22
N LEU A 901 -10.82 -6.97 -20.00
CA LEU A 901 -11.40 -6.04 -19.00
C LEU A 901 -11.77 -4.60 -19.47
N PRO A 902 -11.02 -3.90 -20.36
CA PRO A 902 -11.29 -2.49 -20.67
C PRO A 902 -12.63 -2.24 -21.35
N VAL A 903 -13.09 -3.20 -22.15
CA VAL A 903 -14.35 -3.10 -22.93
C VAL A 903 -15.56 -3.34 -22.02
N MET A 904 -15.43 -4.28 -21.07
CA MET A 904 -16.46 -4.58 -20.07
C MET A 904 -16.74 -3.41 -19.13
N GLN A 905 -15.69 -2.68 -18.72
CA GLN A 905 -15.85 -1.49 -17.88
C GLN A 905 -16.56 -0.34 -18.59
N ALA A 906 -16.27 -0.12 -19.87
CA ALA A 906 -16.97 0.89 -20.67
C ALA A 906 -18.44 0.52 -20.85
N ALA A 907 -18.74 -0.75 -21.14
CA ALA A 907 -20.10 -1.27 -21.29
C ALA A 907 -20.94 -1.02 -20.04
N LEU A 908 -20.41 -1.38 -18.87
CA LEU A 908 -21.13 -1.26 -17.59
C LEU A 908 -21.41 0.20 -17.20
N ILE A 909 -20.54 1.15 -17.53
CA ILE A 909 -20.77 2.57 -17.30
C ILE A 909 -22.00 3.06 -18.07
N PHE A 910 -22.12 2.71 -19.36
CA PHE A 910 -23.28 3.09 -20.16
C PHE A 910 -24.57 2.33 -19.76
N THR A 911 -24.43 1.09 -19.28
CA THR A 911 -25.54 0.31 -18.71
C THR A 911 -26.05 0.91 -17.40
N PHE A 912 -25.14 1.39 -16.52
CA PHE A 912 -25.48 2.03 -15.25
C PHE A 912 -26.32 3.30 -15.45
N GLU A 913 -25.93 4.14 -16.41
CA GLU A 913 -26.68 5.34 -16.73
C GLU A 913 -28.08 5.04 -17.30
N SER A 914 -28.30 3.84 -17.89
CA SER A 914 -29.54 3.49 -18.61
C SER A 914 -30.56 2.78 -17.74
N ALA A 915 -30.10 2.11 -16.69
CA ALA A 915 -30.99 1.41 -15.78
C ALA A 915 -31.91 2.42 -15.08
N THR A 916 -33.21 2.15 -15.01
CA THR A 916 -34.16 2.90 -14.17
C THR A 916 -34.40 2.18 -12.83
N ASP A 917 -34.16 0.86 -12.81
CA ASP A 917 -34.25 0.03 -11.62
C ASP A 917 -33.03 0.19 -10.71
N CYS A 918 -33.29 0.54 -9.44
CA CYS A 918 -32.28 0.74 -8.41
C CYS A 918 -31.48 -0.54 -8.15
N LYS A 919 -32.11 -1.71 -8.19
CA LYS A 919 -31.43 -3.00 -7.99
C LYS A 919 -30.49 -3.35 -9.14
N ALA A 920 -30.89 -3.04 -10.37
CA ALA A 920 -30.02 -3.18 -11.54
C ALA A 920 -28.80 -2.25 -11.43
N LYS A 921 -28.99 -0.99 -11.02
CA LYS A 921 -27.88 -0.04 -10.79
C LYS A 921 -26.92 -0.52 -9.71
N GLU A 922 -27.43 -0.98 -8.58
CA GLU A 922 -26.63 -1.54 -7.48
C GLU A 922 -25.83 -2.76 -7.93
N SER A 923 -26.47 -3.65 -8.70
CA SER A 923 -25.80 -4.82 -9.27
C SER A 923 -24.72 -4.42 -10.27
N ILE A 924 -24.96 -3.43 -11.14
CA ILE A 924 -23.96 -2.91 -12.09
C ILE A 924 -22.77 -2.29 -11.36
N VAL A 925 -23.01 -1.51 -10.31
CA VAL A 925 -21.94 -0.95 -9.46
C VAL A 925 -21.16 -2.05 -8.76
N ALA A 926 -21.84 -3.07 -8.22
CA ALA A 926 -21.19 -4.23 -7.61
C ALA A 926 -20.31 -4.97 -8.63
N THR A 927 -20.82 -5.21 -9.84
CA THR A 927 -20.06 -5.85 -10.92
C THR A 927 -18.91 -5.00 -11.46
N MET A 928 -19.08 -3.67 -11.54
CA MET A 928 -18.00 -2.74 -11.87
C MET A 928 -16.91 -2.78 -10.81
N ASN A 929 -17.29 -2.78 -9.53
CA ASN A 929 -16.36 -2.92 -8.40
C ASN A 929 -15.68 -4.29 -8.39
N ASP A 930 -16.39 -5.36 -8.76
CA ASP A 930 -15.84 -6.71 -8.89
C ASP A 930 -14.86 -6.80 -10.07
N LEU A 931 -15.16 -6.17 -11.21
CA LEU A 931 -14.21 -6.07 -12.34
C LEU A 931 -13.02 -5.16 -12.04
N ASP A 932 -13.21 -4.13 -11.20
CA ASP A 932 -12.10 -3.35 -10.64
C ASP A 932 -11.33 -4.14 -9.57
N SER A 933 -11.95 -5.12 -8.91
CA SER A 933 -11.26 -6.06 -8.02
C SER A 933 -10.51 -7.17 -8.77
N LEU A 934 -10.96 -7.53 -9.98
CA LEU A 934 -10.23 -8.36 -10.94
C LEU A 934 -9.07 -7.60 -11.59
N ARG A 935 -9.05 -6.26 -11.52
CA ARG A 935 -7.80 -5.50 -11.61
C ARG A 935 -7.02 -5.68 -10.33
N VAL A 936 -6.19 -6.71 -10.30
CA VAL A 936 -4.97 -6.62 -9.52
C VAL A 936 -4.16 -5.47 -10.16
N LEU A 937 -4.30 -4.22 -9.75
CA LEU A 937 -3.49 -3.08 -10.18
C LEU A 937 -3.51 -2.09 -9.03
N GLY A 938 -2.37 -1.92 -8.36
CA GLY A 938 -2.17 -0.98 -7.27
C GLY A 938 -2.18 0.48 -7.74
N ASN A 939 -3.36 0.97 -8.14
CA ASN A 939 -3.64 2.39 -8.17
C ASN A 939 -4.51 2.73 -6.97
N GLY A 940 -4.20 3.86 -6.31
CA GLY A 940 -5.13 4.52 -5.40
C GLY A 940 -6.50 4.78 -6.07
N PRO A 941 -7.48 5.33 -5.33
CA PRO A 941 -8.92 5.33 -5.65
C PRO A 941 -9.25 6.15 -6.91
N TRP A 942 -8.80 5.71 -8.07
CA TRP A 942 -9.08 6.32 -9.35
C TRP A 942 -10.24 5.57 -9.98
N LYS A 943 -11.42 5.72 -9.35
CA LYS A 943 -12.76 5.70 -9.99
C LYS A 943 -13.93 5.60 -9.00
N GLY A 944 -13.74 5.21 -7.73
CA GLY A 944 -14.83 5.24 -6.75
C GLY A 944 -15.37 6.66 -6.53
N GLU A 945 -14.48 7.61 -6.27
CA GLU A 945 -14.86 9.00 -5.96
C GLU A 945 -15.34 9.77 -7.21
N GLN A 946 -14.77 9.49 -8.38
CA GLN A 946 -15.17 10.14 -9.64
C GLN A 946 -16.48 9.55 -10.22
N LEU A 947 -16.70 8.24 -10.12
CA LEU A 947 -18.00 7.63 -10.43
C LEU A 947 -19.05 7.98 -9.38
N THR A 948 -18.67 8.20 -8.12
CA THR A 948 -19.58 8.71 -7.07
C THR A 948 -19.95 10.16 -7.36
N ARG A 949 -18.99 11.02 -7.77
CA ARG A 949 -19.25 12.40 -8.20
C ARG A 949 -20.06 12.47 -9.50
N ILE A 950 -19.79 11.62 -10.49
CA ILE A 950 -20.60 11.50 -11.72
C ILE A 950 -22.00 10.95 -11.37
N SER A 951 -22.09 9.96 -10.48
CA SER A 951 -23.35 9.44 -9.93
C SER A 951 -24.13 10.50 -9.15
N GLN A 952 -23.48 11.37 -8.38
CA GLN A 952 -24.11 12.44 -7.60
C GLN A 952 -24.54 13.62 -8.49
N SER A 953 -23.71 13.99 -9.47
CA SER A 953 -24.02 14.98 -10.50
C SER A 953 -25.21 14.55 -11.38
N LEU A 954 -25.26 13.28 -11.79
CA LEU A 954 -26.34 12.72 -12.62
C LEU A 954 -27.61 12.33 -11.84
N ARG A 955 -27.54 12.26 -10.49
CA ARG A 955 -28.71 12.14 -9.59
C ARG A 955 -29.33 13.49 -9.22
N GLY A 956 -28.73 14.61 -9.64
CA GLY A 956 -29.19 15.96 -9.28
C GLY A 956 -28.91 16.34 -7.82
N GLU A 957 -27.98 15.66 -7.14
CA GLU A 957 -27.71 15.83 -5.71
C GLU A 957 -26.52 16.78 -5.42
N CYS A 958 -26.00 17.48 -6.43
CA CYS A 958 -25.04 18.60 -6.27
C CYS A 958 -25.48 19.82 -7.10
N PRO A 959 -25.36 21.06 -6.56
CA PRO A 959 -25.62 22.27 -7.33
C PRO A 959 -24.62 22.38 -8.48
N VAL A 960 -25.13 22.72 -9.66
CA VAL A 960 -24.36 22.99 -10.87
C VAL A 960 -23.70 24.36 -10.70
N ASP A 961 -22.45 24.39 -10.22
CA ASP A 961 -21.47 25.46 -10.49
C ASP A 961 -20.13 25.07 -9.81
N GLU A 962 -19.34 24.21 -10.47
CA GLU A 962 -17.86 24.19 -10.46
C GLU A 962 -17.30 23.22 -11.51
#